data_AF-A0A851KNZ4-F1
#
_entry.id   AF-A0A851KNZ4-F1
#
_cell.length_a   1.000
_cell.length_b   1.000
_cell.length_c   1.000
_cell.angle_alpha   90.00
_cell.angle_beta   90.00
_cell.angle_gamma   90.00
#
_symmetry.space_group_name_H-M   'P 1'
#
loop_
_entity.id
_entity.type
_entity.pdbx_description
1 polymer ?
#
loop_
_entity_poly.entity_id
_entity_poly.type
_entity_poly.pdbx_seq_one_letter_code
_entity_poly.pdbx_strand_id
1 'polypeptide(L)'
;QQLAQLQKEKSEILKNLALYYFTFVDVMEFKDHVCELLNTIDVCQVFFDITVNFDLTKNYLDLIITYTTLMILLSRIEERKAIIGLYNYAHEMTHGASDREYPRLGQMIVDYENPLKKMMEEFVPHSKSLSDALISLQMVYPRRNLSADQWRNAQLLSLISAPSTMLNPAQSDTMPCEYLSLDAMEKWIIFGFILCHGILNSDATALNLWKLALQSSSCLALFRDEVFHIHKAAEDLFVNIRGYNKRINDIRECKEAAVSHAGSMHRERRKFLRSALKELATVLSDQPGLLGPKALFVFMALSFARDEIIWLLRHADNMPKKSADDFIDKHIAELIFYMEELRAHVRKYGPVMQRYYVQYLSGFDAVVLNELVQNLSVCPEDESIIMSSFVNTMTSLSVKQVEDGEVFDFRGMRLDWFRLQAYTSVSKASLGLADHRELGKMMNTIIFHTKMVDSLVEMLVETSDLSIFCFYSRAFEKMFQQCLELPSQSRYSIAFPLLCTHFMSCTHELCPEERHHIGDRSLSLCNMFLDEMAKQARNLITDICTEQCTLSDQLLPKHCAKTISQAVNKKSKKQTGKKGEPEREKPGVESMRKNRLVVTNLDKLHTALSELCFSINYVPNMVVWEHTFTPREYLTSHLEIRFTKSIVGMTMYNQATQEIAKPSELLTSVRAYMTVLQSIENYVQIDITRVFNNVLLQQTQHLDSHGEPTITSLYTNWYLETLLRQVSNGHIAYFPAMKAFVNLPTENELTFNAEEYSDISEMRALSELLGPYGMKFLSESLMWHISSQVAELK
;
A
#
# COMPACT_ATOMS: atom_id res chain seq x y z
N GLN A 1 22.74 40.29 -32.75
CA GLN A 1 21.26 40.44 -32.83
C GLN A 1 20.56 39.24 -32.19
N GLN A 2 20.95 37.99 -32.49
CA GLN A 2 20.32 36.78 -31.93
C GLN A 2 20.39 36.66 -30.39
N LEU A 3 21.48 37.10 -29.74
CA LEU A 3 21.68 36.99 -28.27
C LEU A 3 21.32 38.28 -27.49
N ALA A 4 20.57 39.21 -28.11
CA ALA A 4 20.36 40.54 -27.54
C ALA A 4 19.53 40.54 -26.24
N GLN A 5 18.58 39.61 -26.11
CA GLN A 5 17.80 39.44 -24.88
C GLN A 5 18.62 38.72 -23.81
N LEU A 6 19.35 37.67 -24.20
CA LEU A 6 20.26 36.89 -23.35
C LEU A 6 21.29 37.76 -22.61
N GLN A 7 21.85 38.77 -23.29
CA GLN A 7 22.79 39.72 -22.67
C GLN A 7 22.20 40.47 -21.47
N LYS A 8 20.89 40.76 -21.49
CA LYS A 8 20.21 41.49 -20.41
C LYS A 8 19.89 40.60 -19.20
N GLU A 9 19.71 39.31 -19.44
CA GLU A 9 19.26 38.33 -18.43
C GLU A 9 20.39 37.41 -17.93
N LYS A 10 21.63 37.61 -18.39
CA LYS A 10 22.77 36.73 -18.09
C LYS A 10 23.00 36.43 -16.60
N SER A 11 22.76 37.39 -15.71
CA SER A 11 22.89 37.17 -14.26
C SER A 11 21.79 36.24 -13.71
N GLU A 12 20.56 36.36 -14.20
CA GLU A 12 19.45 35.49 -13.81
C GLU A 12 19.63 34.08 -14.36
N ILE A 13 20.18 33.95 -15.57
CA ILE A 13 20.46 32.65 -16.17
C ILE A 13 21.53 31.89 -15.38
N LEU A 14 22.63 32.56 -15.01
CA LEU A 14 23.65 31.95 -14.15
C LEU A 14 23.06 31.49 -12.82
N LYS A 15 22.23 32.31 -12.19
CA LYS A 15 21.61 31.99 -10.91
C LYS A 15 20.65 30.80 -11.00
N ASN A 16 19.74 30.80 -11.98
CA ASN A 16 18.64 29.84 -12.04
C ASN A 16 19.05 28.50 -12.67
N LEU A 17 20.04 28.48 -13.57
CA LEU A 17 20.51 27.25 -14.21
C LEU A 17 21.70 26.60 -13.49
N ALA A 18 22.33 27.27 -12.52
CA ALA A 18 23.46 26.72 -11.77
C ALA A 18 23.15 25.33 -11.19
N LEU A 19 21.98 25.16 -10.56
CA LEU A 19 21.58 23.88 -9.95
C LEU A 19 21.66 22.72 -10.97
N TYR A 20 21.03 22.90 -12.13
CA TYR A 20 21.01 21.86 -13.17
C TYR A 20 22.37 21.70 -13.84
N TYR A 21 23.10 22.79 -14.09
CA TYR A 21 24.42 22.74 -14.69
C TYR A 21 25.39 21.91 -13.84
N PHE A 22 25.49 22.22 -12.54
CA PHE A 22 26.40 21.50 -11.63
C PHE A 22 25.93 20.07 -11.35
N THR A 23 24.62 19.78 -11.40
CA THR A 23 24.13 18.39 -11.39
C THR A 23 24.70 17.59 -12.57
N PHE A 24 24.76 18.18 -13.78
CA PHE A 24 25.38 17.50 -14.93
C PHE A 24 26.90 17.36 -14.80
N VAL A 25 27.57 18.31 -14.13
CA VAL A 25 28.99 18.20 -13.77
C VAL A 25 29.21 17.02 -12.83
N ASP A 26 28.40 16.88 -11.77
CA ASP A 26 28.51 15.78 -10.81
C ASP A 26 28.30 14.40 -11.48
N VAL A 27 27.37 14.31 -12.46
CA VAL A 27 27.18 13.09 -13.26
C VAL A 27 28.44 12.77 -14.09
N MET A 28 29.11 13.78 -14.64
CA MET A 28 30.36 13.58 -15.37
C MET A 28 31.48 13.12 -14.43
N GLU A 29 31.63 13.74 -13.26
CA GLU A 29 32.65 13.34 -12.28
C GLU A 29 32.38 11.93 -11.74
N PHE A 30 31.13 11.59 -11.45
CA PHE A 30 30.72 10.23 -11.08
C PHE A 30 31.15 9.23 -12.16
N LYS A 31 30.85 9.52 -13.44
CA LYS A 31 31.28 8.68 -14.56
C LYS A 31 32.79 8.47 -14.56
N ASP A 32 33.58 9.53 -14.38
CA ASP A 32 35.05 9.44 -14.37
C ASP A 32 35.57 8.51 -13.25
N HIS A 33 35.04 8.62 -12.04
CA HIS A 33 35.38 7.73 -10.92
C HIS A 33 34.98 6.29 -11.20
N VAL A 34 33.82 6.06 -11.82
CA VAL A 34 33.39 4.72 -12.22
C VAL A 34 34.36 4.12 -13.24
N CYS A 35 34.69 4.87 -14.31
CA CYS A 35 35.64 4.39 -15.32
C CYS A 35 37.02 4.05 -14.71
N GLU A 36 37.53 4.89 -13.79
CA GLU A 36 38.79 4.63 -13.08
C GLU A 36 38.74 3.33 -12.25
N LEU A 37 37.66 3.12 -11.50
CA LEU A 37 37.47 1.92 -10.69
C LEU A 37 37.34 0.66 -11.57
N LEU A 38 36.57 0.72 -12.67
CA LEU A 38 36.43 -0.40 -13.60
C LEU A 38 37.78 -0.78 -14.23
N ASN A 39 38.57 0.21 -14.64
CA ASN A 39 39.93 -0.03 -15.14
C ASN A 39 40.83 -0.69 -14.09
N THR A 40 40.72 -0.26 -12.83
CA THR A 40 41.48 -0.85 -11.72
C THR A 40 41.10 -2.32 -11.50
N ILE A 41 39.80 -2.64 -11.53
CA ILE A 41 39.29 -4.00 -11.40
C ILE A 41 39.82 -4.91 -12.52
N ASP A 42 39.87 -4.41 -13.75
CA ASP A 42 40.44 -5.17 -14.88
C ASP A 42 41.92 -5.46 -14.70
N VAL A 43 42.71 -4.47 -14.26
CA VAL A 43 44.14 -4.63 -13.97
C VAL A 43 44.36 -5.65 -12.86
N CYS A 44 43.52 -5.62 -11.83
CA CYS A 44 43.55 -6.57 -10.72
C CYS A 44 43.11 -7.99 -11.13
N GLN A 45 42.44 -8.15 -12.27
CA GLN A 45 41.87 -9.42 -12.76
C GLN A 45 41.06 -10.13 -11.67
N VAL A 46 40.09 -9.39 -11.12
CA VAL A 46 39.27 -9.83 -9.99
C VAL A 46 38.43 -11.07 -10.35
N PHE A 47 38.45 -12.07 -9.48
CA PHE A 47 37.56 -13.22 -9.50
C PHE A 47 36.16 -12.79 -9.01
N PHE A 48 35.13 -13.01 -9.83
CA PHE A 48 33.75 -12.72 -9.47
C PHE A 48 32.89 -13.98 -9.49
N ASP A 49 32.16 -14.21 -8.40
CA ASP A 49 31.17 -15.27 -8.29
C ASP A 49 30.11 -14.91 -7.25
N ILE A 50 28.87 -14.70 -7.71
CA ILE A 50 27.76 -14.27 -6.85
C ILE A 50 27.49 -15.24 -5.69
N THR A 51 27.90 -16.51 -5.81
CA THR A 51 27.71 -17.54 -4.78
C THR A 51 28.83 -17.60 -3.75
N VAL A 52 29.91 -16.82 -3.93
CA VAL A 52 31.10 -16.83 -3.07
C VAL A 52 31.39 -15.45 -2.52
N ASN A 53 31.77 -14.48 -3.36
CA ASN A 53 32.03 -13.10 -2.98
C ASN A 53 30.83 -12.22 -3.33
N PHE A 54 29.72 -12.51 -2.66
CA PHE A 54 28.42 -11.92 -2.94
C PHE A 54 28.45 -10.38 -2.94
N ASP A 55 29.02 -9.75 -1.92
CA ASP A 55 29.02 -8.30 -1.79
C ASP A 55 29.87 -7.66 -2.90
N LEU A 56 31.03 -8.22 -3.21
CA LEU A 56 31.91 -7.72 -4.28
C LEU A 56 31.26 -7.86 -5.66
N THR A 57 30.70 -9.03 -5.98
CA THR A 57 30.01 -9.25 -7.27
C THR A 57 28.75 -8.39 -7.39
N LYS A 58 27.93 -8.31 -6.33
CA LYS A 58 26.72 -7.48 -6.32
C LYS A 58 27.05 -6.00 -6.52
N ASN A 59 27.98 -5.44 -5.74
CA ASN A 59 28.34 -4.02 -5.84
C ASN A 59 28.95 -3.68 -7.20
N TYR A 60 29.74 -4.59 -7.78
CA TYR A 60 30.29 -4.42 -9.12
C TYR A 60 29.20 -4.34 -10.19
N LEU A 61 28.25 -5.29 -10.18
CA LEU A 61 27.12 -5.31 -11.12
C LEU A 61 26.19 -4.10 -10.91
N ASP A 62 25.89 -3.75 -9.65
CA ASP A 62 25.06 -2.60 -9.31
C ASP A 62 25.69 -1.29 -9.80
N LEU A 63 27.00 -1.10 -9.63
CA LEU A 63 27.69 0.11 -10.09
C LEU A 63 27.59 0.26 -11.62
N ILE A 64 27.83 -0.83 -12.36
CA ILE A 64 27.75 -0.84 -13.82
C ILE A 64 26.32 -0.55 -14.30
N ILE A 65 25.31 -1.12 -13.65
CA ILE A 65 23.91 -0.86 -14.02
C ILE A 65 23.46 0.54 -13.62
N THR A 66 23.88 1.06 -12.47
CA THR A 66 23.64 2.46 -12.08
C THR A 66 24.27 3.41 -13.10
N TYR A 67 25.52 3.18 -13.49
CA TYR A 67 26.17 3.95 -14.55
C TYR A 67 25.39 3.88 -15.87
N THR A 68 25.03 2.68 -16.31
CA THR A 68 24.30 2.48 -17.57
C THR A 68 22.94 3.17 -17.57
N THR A 69 22.16 2.97 -16.51
CA THR A 69 20.82 3.56 -16.40
C THR A 69 20.88 5.08 -16.22
N LEU A 70 21.88 5.61 -15.53
CA LEU A 70 22.11 7.06 -15.41
C LEU A 70 22.40 7.71 -16.77
N MET A 71 23.27 7.11 -17.59
CA MET A 71 23.55 7.65 -18.93
C MET A 71 22.36 7.54 -19.88
N ILE A 72 21.56 6.47 -19.77
CA ILE A 72 20.30 6.37 -20.51
C ILE A 72 19.32 7.45 -20.06
N LEU A 73 19.18 7.68 -18.76
CA LEU A 73 18.28 8.71 -18.22
C LEU A 73 18.73 10.11 -18.67
N LEU A 74 20.03 10.40 -18.59
CA LEU A 74 20.63 11.64 -19.10
C LEU A 74 20.30 11.86 -20.59
N SER A 75 20.37 10.81 -21.41
CA SER A 75 20.05 10.90 -22.84
C SER A 75 18.59 11.28 -23.14
N ARG A 76 17.67 11.04 -22.19
CA ARG A 76 16.25 11.40 -22.29
C ARG A 76 15.95 12.84 -21.92
N ILE A 77 16.89 13.54 -21.29
CA ILE A 77 16.74 14.98 -20.99
C ILE A 77 17.04 15.75 -22.28
N GLU A 78 16.03 15.94 -23.13
CA GLU A 78 16.16 16.56 -24.46
C GLU A 78 16.76 17.97 -24.38
N GLU A 79 16.41 18.74 -23.36
CA GLU A 79 16.84 20.13 -23.13
C GLU A 79 18.25 20.24 -22.52
N ARG A 80 18.95 19.14 -22.23
CA ARG A 80 20.26 19.16 -21.55
C ARG A 80 21.29 20.04 -22.26
N LYS A 81 21.34 19.98 -23.61
CA LYS A 81 22.27 20.79 -24.43
C LYS A 81 21.93 22.29 -24.31
N ALA A 82 20.63 22.63 -24.27
CA ALA A 82 20.18 24.01 -24.13
C ALA A 82 20.53 24.56 -22.74
N ILE A 83 20.26 23.81 -21.68
CA ILE A 83 20.57 24.20 -20.30
C ILE A 83 22.08 24.45 -20.13
N ILE A 84 22.90 23.48 -20.54
CA ILE A 84 24.36 23.55 -20.41
C ILE A 84 24.94 24.69 -21.26
N GLY A 85 24.45 24.84 -22.50
CA GLY A 85 24.84 25.92 -23.39
C GLY A 85 24.47 27.30 -22.84
N LEU A 86 23.22 27.50 -22.41
CA LEU A 86 22.74 28.79 -21.88
C LEU A 86 23.51 29.23 -20.65
N TYR A 87 23.77 28.31 -19.71
CA TYR A 87 24.59 28.61 -18.54
C TYR A 87 26.00 29.04 -18.95
N ASN A 88 26.67 28.29 -19.83
CA ASN A 88 28.03 28.62 -20.27
C ASN A 88 28.08 29.94 -21.06
N TYR A 89 27.12 30.19 -21.96
CA TYR A 89 27.03 31.46 -22.69
C TYR A 89 26.84 32.65 -21.73
N ALA A 90 26.00 32.51 -20.70
CA ALA A 90 25.85 33.55 -19.68
C ALA A 90 27.14 33.72 -18.85
N HIS A 91 27.87 32.63 -18.58
CA HIS A 91 29.15 32.64 -17.87
C HIS A 91 30.23 33.39 -18.66
N GLU A 92 30.43 33.06 -19.94
CA GLU A 92 31.43 33.76 -20.78
C GLU A 92 31.11 35.25 -20.94
N MET A 93 29.84 35.62 -21.06
CA MET A 93 29.39 37.01 -21.20
C MET A 93 29.50 37.81 -19.89
N THR A 94 29.71 37.14 -18.76
CA THR A 94 29.83 37.76 -17.43
C THR A 94 31.29 37.78 -16.96
N HIS A 95 32.02 36.69 -17.16
CA HIS A 95 33.38 36.48 -16.64
C HIS A 95 34.47 36.53 -17.72
N GLY A 96 34.11 36.64 -19.00
CA GLY A 96 35.04 36.74 -20.13
C GLY A 96 35.61 35.41 -20.63
N ALA A 97 35.20 34.28 -20.02
CA ALA A 97 35.61 32.93 -20.43
C ALA A 97 34.49 31.91 -20.12
N SER A 98 34.48 30.80 -20.87
CA SER A 98 33.63 29.65 -20.58
C SER A 98 33.85 29.12 -19.15
N ASP A 99 32.84 28.43 -18.62
CA ASP A 99 32.99 27.71 -17.37
C ASP A 99 34.10 26.64 -17.49
N ARG A 100 34.79 26.38 -16.38
CA ARG A 100 35.95 25.47 -16.32
C ARG A 100 35.60 24.05 -16.80
N GLU A 101 34.43 23.54 -16.42
CA GLU A 101 34.02 22.16 -16.70
C GLU A 101 33.31 22.01 -18.05
N TYR A 102 32.84 23.11 -18.64
CA TYR A 102 32.06 23.10 -19.89
C TYR A 102 32.72 22.32 -21.04
N PRO A 103 34.03 22.43 -21.33
CA PRO A 103 34.63 21.70 -22.44
C PRO A 103 34.51 20.18 -22.29
N ARG A 104 34.73 19.65 -21.09
CA ARG A 104 34.63 18.22 -20.79
C ARG A 104 33.17 17.77 -20.72
N LEU A 105 32.32 18.58 -20.08
CA LEU A 105 30.90 18.30 -19.96
C LEU A 105 30.22 18.26 -21.33
N GLY A 106 30.46 19.25 -22.18
CA GLY A 106 29.95 19.30 -23.54
C GLY A 106 30.40 18.09 -24.37
N GLN A 107 31.65 17.64 -24.20
CA GLN A 107 32.17 16.45 -24.86
C GLN A 107 31.43 15.18 -24.40
N MET A 108 31.23 14.99 -23.09
CA MET A 108 30.48 13.86 -22.56
C MET A 108 29.05 13.81 -23.12
N ILE A 109 28.36 14.95 -23.16
CA ILE A 109 26.98 15.02 -23.67
C ILE A 109 26.86 14.57 -25.14
N VAL A 110 27.88 14.85 -25.94
CA VAL A 110 27.93 14.43 -27.35
C VAL A 110 28.34 12.97 -27.47
N ASP A 111 29.36 12.54 -26.73
CA ASP A 111 29.89 11.17 -26.79
C ASP A 111 28.83 10.13 -26.39
N TYR A 112 28.01 10.44 -25.39
CA TYR A 112 26.95 9.57 -24.87
C TYR A 112 25.55 9.95 -25.39
N GLU A 113 25.45 10.64 -26.53
CA GLU A 113 24.15 10.95 -27.16
C GLU A 113 23.39 9.68 -27.54
N ASN A 114 24.11 8.62 -27.93
CA ASN A 114 23.60 7.24 -27.95
C ASN A 114 24.36 6.41 -26.90
N PRO A 115 23.85 6.36 -25.65
CA PRO A 115 24.63 5.92 -24.50
C PRO A 115 25.04 4.44 -24.61
N LEU A 116 24.09 3.54 -24.92
CA LEU A 116 24.40 2.11 -25.01
C LEU A 116 25.40 1.80 -26.13
N LYS A 117 25.32 2.48 -27.27
CA LYS A 117 26.30 2.29 -28.34
C LYS A 117 27.70 2.68 -27.88
N LYS A 118 27.85 3.85 -27.25
CA LYS A 118 29.14 4.33 -26.73
C LYS A 118 29.68 3.39 -25.65
N MET A 119 28.82 2.97 -24.72
CA MET A 119 29.21 2.09 -23.63
C MET A 119 29.58 0.68 -24.09
N MET A 120 28.97 0.14 -25.15
CA MET A 120 29.40 -1.14 -25.72
C MET A 120 30.86 -1.10 -26.22
N GLU A 121 31.29 0.03 -26.79
CA GLU A 121 32.68 0.22 -27.22
C GLU A 121 33.62 0.44 -26.02
N GLU A 122 33.16 1.17 -25.00
CA GLU A 122 33.90 1.44 -23.76
C GLU A 122 34.11 0.18 -22.90
N PHE A 123 33.14 -0.74 -22.89
CA PHE A 123 33.18 -1.97 -22.07
C PHE A 123 33.90 -3.15 -22.72
N VAL A 124 34.52 -2.96 -23.89
CA VAL A 124 35.39 -3.96 -24.51
C VAL A 124 36.51 -4.45 -23.56
N PRO A 125 37.33 -3.58 -22.92
CA PRO A 125 38.32 -4.01 -21.93
C PRO A 125 37.69 -4.70 -20.71
N HIS A 126 36.52 -4.22 -20.26
CA HIS A 126 35.79 -4.73 -19.10
C HIS A 126 35.08 -6.06 -19.36
N SER A 127 35.08 -6.56 -20.60
CA SER A 127 34.24 -7.69 -21.00
C SER A 127 34.56 -8.98 -20.25
N LYS A 128 35.82 -9.21 -19.88
CA LYS A 128 36.21 -10.44 -19.17
C LYS A 128 35.61 -10.49 -17.76
N SER A 129 35.94 -9.51 -16.93
CA SER A 129 35.49 -9.38 -15.54
C SER A 129 33.96 -9.30 -15.44
N LEU A 130 33.33 -8.52 -16.32
CA LEU A 130 31.87 -8.44 -16.41
C LEU A 130 31.22 -9.77 -16.81
N SER A 131 31.75 -10.46 -17.82
CA SER A 131 31.19 -11.73 -18.25
C SER A 131 31.27 -12.81 -17.18
N ASP A 132 32.38 -12.89 -16.42
CA ASP A 132 32.53 -13.86 -15.33
C ASP A 132 31.48 -13.63 -14.23
N ALA A 133 31.31 -12.37 -13.82
CA ALA A 133 30.32 -11.97 -12.82
C ALA A 133 28.90 -12.35 -13.27
N LEU A 134 28.53 -12.05 -14.52
CA LEU A 134 27.21 -12.36 -15.07
C LEU A 134 26.98 -13.86 -15.26
N ILE A 135 27.99 -14.61 -15.70
CA ILE A 135 27.88 -16.07 -15.89
C ILE A 135 27.65 -16.76 -14.53
N SER A 136 28.23 -16.25 -13.44
CA SER A 136 27.97 -16.80 -12.10
C SER A 136 26.48 -16.76 -11.69
N LEU A 137 25.70 -15.83 -12.25
CA LEU A 137 24.24 -15.75 -12.04
C LEU A 137 23.49 -16.97 -12.59
N GLN A 138 24.11 -17.79 -13.46
CA GLN A 138 23.55 -19.07 -13.92
C GLN A 138 23.19 -20.01 -12.75
N MET A 139 23.88 -19.92 -11.61
CA MET A 139 23.61 -20.74 -10.42
C MET A 139 22.40 -20.23 -9.60
N VAL A 140 21.89 -19.03 -9.90
CA VAL A 140 20.86 -18.35 -9.08
C VAL A 140 19.65 -17.96 -9.92
N TYR A 141 19.82 -17.17 -10.98
CA TYR A 141 18.71 -16.57 -11.74
C TYR A 141 17.75 -17.61 -12.32
N PRO A 142 18.21 -18.69 -12.99
CA PRO A 142 17.29 -19.68 -13.57
C PRO A 142 16.44 -20.40 -12.51
N ARG A 143 17.02 -20.76 -11.36
CA ARG A 143 16.29 -21.44 -10.27
C ARG A 143 15.38 -20.50 -9.47
N ARG A 144 15.63 -19.18 -9.53
CA ARG A 144 14.77 -18.15 -8.94
C ARG A 144 13.65 -17.73 -9.90
N ASN A 145 13.87 -17.82 -11.22
CA ASN A 145 12.92 -17.43 -12.26
C ASN A 145 11.99 -18.56 -12.73
N LEU A 146 11.52 -19.41 -11.80
CA LEU A 146 10.65 -20.56 -12.11
C LEU A 146 9.17 -20.18 -12.20
N SER A 147 8.36 -21.03 -12.82
CA SER A 147 6.91 -20.84 -12.91
C SER A 147 6.19 -21.18 -11.60
N ALA A 148 4.96 -20.71 -11.45
CA ALA A 148 4.12 -21.04 -10.30
C ALA A 148 3.84 -22.56 -10.15
N ASP A 149 3.80 -23.31 -11.25
CA ASP A 149 3.65 -24.77 -11.20
C ASP A 149 4.88 -25.45 -10.59
N GLN A 150 6.07 -24.98 -10.96
CA GLN A 150 7.31 -25.48 -10.39
C GLN A 150 7.42 -25.12 -8.90
N TRP A 151 6.97 -23.92 -8.51
CA TRP A 151 6.88 -23.53 -7.09
C TRP A 151 5.90 -24.39 -6.30
N ARG A 152 4.75 -24.77 -6.88
CA ARG A 152 3.81 -25.73 -6.28
C ARG A 152 4.45 -27.10 -6.10
N ASN A 153 5.14 -27.60 -7.12
CA ASN A 153 5.81 -28.89 -7.07
C ASN A 153 6.90 -28.95 -5.98
N ALA A 154 7.61 -27.83 -5.77
CA ALA A 154 8.60 -27.70 -4.71
C ALA A 154 8.01 -27.34 -3.34
N GLN A 155 6.69 -27.09 -3.26
CA GLN A 155 6.00 -26.56 -2.07
C GLN A 155 6.74 -25.34 -1.46
N LEU A 156 7.19 -24.43 -2.34
CA LEU A 156 8.02 -23.29 -1.99
C LEU A 156 7.39 -22.44 -0.87
N LEU A 157 8.18 -22.07 0.14
CA LEU A 157 7.79 -21.32 1.35
C LEU A 157 6.86 -22.04 2.34
N SER A 158 6.43 -23.29 2.09
CA SER A 158 5.58 -23.99 3.05
C SER A 158 6.36 -24.41 4.29
N LEU A 159 5.82 -24.06 5.46
CA LEU A 159 6.34 -24.52 6.76
C LEU A 159 5.76 -25.85 7.21
N ILE A 160 4.69 -26.32 6.55
CA ILE A 160 3.90 -27.49 6.95
C ILE A 160 4.00 -28.64 5.95
N SER A 161 4.72 -28.47 4.85
CA SER A 161 5.00 -29.54 3.87
C SER A 161 5.76 -30.71 4.50
N ALA A 162 6.69 -30.41 5.41
CA ALA A 162 7.43 -31.39 6.21
C ALA A 162 7.40 -30.98 7.70
N PRO A 163 6.34 -31.33 8.46
CA PRO A 163 6.15 -30.87 9.84
C PRO A 163 7.31 -31.22 10.79
N SER A 164 8.04 -32.31 10.52
CA SER A 164 9.20 -32.72 11.31
C SER A 164 10.40 -31.77 11.21
N THR A 165 10.43 -30.87 10.21
CA THR A 165 11.54 -29.92 9.98
C THR A 165 11.19 -28.49 10.39
N MET A 166 10.07 -28.27 11.09
CA MET A 166 9.66 -26.93 11.54
C MET A 166 10.69 -26.27 12.46
N LEU A 167 11.41 -27.04 13.29
CA LEU A 167 12.45 -26.53 14.18
C LEU A 167 13.82 -26.35 13.48
N ASN A 168 14.03 -26.98 12.33
CA ASN A 168 15.31 -26.92 11.63
C ASN A 168 15.50 -25.53 11.01
N PRO A 169 16.70 -24.94 11.06
CA PRO A 169 16.96 -23.67 10.39
C PRO A 169 16.76 -23.82 8.87
N ALA A 170 16.00 -22.90 8.27
CA ALA A 170 15.95 -22.74 6.83
C ALA A 170 17.23 -22.05 6.37
N GLN A 171 18.11 -22.78 5.69
CA GLN A 171 19.41 -22.30 5.28
C GLN A 171 19.83 -22.87 3.92
N SER A 172 20.62 -22.10 3.18
CA SER A 172 21.38 -22.53 2.01
C SER A 172 22.81 -21.99 2.12
N ASP A 173 23.74 -22.54 1.33
CA ASP A 173 25.10 -22.03 1.24
C ASP A 173 25.20 -20.70 0.47
N THR A 174 24.08 -20.21 -0.05
CA THR A 174 23.94 -18.93 -0.76
C THR A 174 22.82 -18.09 -0.16
N MET A 175 22.75 -17.97 1.17
CA MET A 175 21.72 -17.19 1.91
C MET A 175 21.31 -15.88 1.23
N PRO A 176 22.23 -14.94 0.91
CA PRO A 176 21.84 -13.65 0.32
C PRO A 176 21.28 -13.77 -1.11
N CYS A 177 21.59 -14.85 -1.83
CA CYS A 177 21.02 -15.12 -3.16
C CYS A 177 19.57 -15.59 -3.11
N GLU A 178 19.07 -16.08 -1.96
CA GLU A 178 17.70 -16.60 -1.86
C GLU A 178 16.64 -15.50 -1.86
N TYR A 179 16.99 -14.30 -1.36
CA TYR A 179 16.11 -13.13 -1.32
C TYR A 179 16.62 -11.96 -2.15
N LEU A 180 17.73 -12.11 -2.89
CA LEU A 180 18.15 -11.13 -3.88
C LEU A 180 17.03 -10.90 -4.90
N SER A 181 16.72 -9.63 -5.18
CA SER A 181 15.64 -9.25 -6.09
C SER A 181 15.85 -9.82 -7.48
N LEU A 182 14.83 -10.50 -7.98
CA LEU A 182 14.82 -11.03 -9.34
C LEU A 182 14.84 -9.90 -10.39
N ASP A 183 14.23 -8.76 -10.07
CA ASP A 183 14.20 -7.56 -10.91
C ASP A 183 15.60 -6.94 -11.08
N ALA A 184 16.39 -6.89 -9.99
CA ALA A 184 17.77 -6.43 -10.03
C ALA A 184 18.65 -7.35 -10.90
N MET A 185 18.56 -8.66 -10.69
CA MET A 185 19.29 -9.65 -11.49
C MET A 185 18.92 -9.58 -12.97
N GLU A 186 17.64 -9.37 -13.29
CA GLU A 186 17.18 -9.22 -14.67
C GLU A 186 17.83 -8.00 -15.35
N LYS A 187 17.92 -6.84 -14.65
CA LYS A 187 18.65 -5.66 -15.15
C LYS A 187 20.15 -5.95 -15.35
N TRP A 188 20.79 -6.63 -14.40
CA TRP A 188 22.20 -7.01 -14.53
C TRP A 188 22.43 -7.86 -15.79
N ILE A 189 21.61 -8.89 -16.00
CA ILE A 189 21.73 -9.80 -17.14
C ILE A 189 21.48 -9.08 -18.46
N ILE A 190 20.39 -8.30 -18.56
CA ILE A 190 20.00 -7.67 -19.83
C ILE A 190 21.02 -6.62 -20.26
N PHE A 191 21.34 -5.66 -19.40
CA PHE A 191 22.30 -4.60 -19.74
C PHE A 191 23.73 -5.12 -19.76
N GLY A 192 24.13 -5.94 -18.80
CA GLY A 192 25.49 -6.46 -18.69
C GLY A 192 25.93 -7.24 -19.93
N PHE A 193 25.09 -8.13 -20.46
CA PHE A 193 25.43 -8.84 -21.70
C PHE A 193 25.31 -8.00 -22.97
N ILE A 194 24.59 -6.87 -22.95
CA ILE A 194 24.69 -5.88 -24.03
C ILE A 194 26.06 -5.20 -23.99
N LEU A 195 26.55 -4.82 -22.81
CA LEU A 195 27.85 -4.17 -22.65
C LEU A 195 29.03 -5.07 -23.04
N CYS A 196 28.98 -6.35 -22.68
CA CYS A 196 29.99 -7.35 -23.07
C CYS A 196 29.52 -8.25 -24.23
N HIS A 197 28.83 -7.68 -25.22
CA HIS A 197 28.12 -8.40 -26.29
C HIS A 197 28.94 -9.46 -27.06
N GLY A 198 30.28 -9.34 -27.10
CA GLY A 198 31.16 -10.37 -27.68
C GLY A 198 30.87 -11.77 -27.16
N ILE A 199 30.59 -11.89 -25.85
CA ILE A 199 30.38 -13.16 -25.17
C ILE A 199 29.11 -13.89 -25.65
N LEU A 200 28.10 -13.15 -26.13
CA LEU A 200 26.85 -13.72 -26.65
C LEU A 200 27.04 -14.57 -27.92
N ASN A 201 28.17 -14.42 -28.60
CA ASN A 201 28.52 -15.24 -29.77
C ASN A 201 29.45 -16.41 -29.44
N SER A 202 30.25 -16.31 -28.38
CA SER A 202 31.25 -17.31 -28.02
C SER A 202 30.82 -18.24 -26.88
N ASP A 203 29.88 -17.83 -26.02
CA ASP A 203 29.43 -18.60 -24.86
C ASP A 203 27.91 -18.86 -24.90
N ALA A 204 27.53 -20.14 -24.92
CA ALA A 204 26.13 -20.56 -24.96
C ALA A 204 25.40 -20.32 -23.63
N THR A 205 26.09 -20.40 -22.50
CA THR A 205 25.53 -20.13 -21.17
C THR A 205 25.11 -18.68 -21.07
N ALA A 206 26.00 -17.75 -21.47
CA ALA A 206 25.70 -16.32 -21.49
C ALA A 206 24.49 -16.00 -22.39
N LEU A 207 24.44 -16.57 -23.60
CA LEU A 207 23.32 -16.38 -24.51
C LEU A 207 22.00 -16.90 -23.93
N ASN A 208 21.99 -18.11 -23.38
CA ASN A 208 20.77 -18.71 -22.83
C ASN A 208 20.26 -17.92 -21.62
N LEU A 209 21.17 -17.44 -20.77
CA LEU A 209 20.82 -16.62 -19.61
C LEU A 209 20.23 -15.28 -20.04
N TRP A 210 20.83 -14.64 -21.06
CA TRP A 210 20.30 -13.41 -21.66
C TRP A 210 18.92 -13.63 -22.29
N LYS A 211 18.73 -14.69 -23.08
CA LYS A 211 17.43 -15.05 -23.68
C LYS A 211 16.36 -15.29 -22.62
N LEU A 212 16.69 -15.99 -21.51
CA LEU A 212 15.75 -16.22 -20.42
C LEU A 212 15.25 -14.91 -19.80
N ALA A 213 16.15 -13.94 -19.59
CA ALA A 213 15.77 -12.62 -19.10
C ALA A 213 14.93 -11.85 -20.14
N LEU A 214 15.30 -11.90 -21.43
CA LEU A 214 14.52 -11.28 -22.51
C LEU A 214 13.10 -11.85 -22.66
N GLN A 215 12.85 -13.09 -22.22
CA GLN A 215 11.53 -13.72 -22.25
C GLN A 215 10.67 -13.36 -21.02
N SER A 216 11.26 -12.79 -19.98
CA SER A 216 10.63 -12.57 -18.68
C SER A 216 9.98 -11.19 -18.55
N SER A 217 10.50 -10.18 -19.24
CA SER A 217 9.98 -8.81 -19.21
C SER A 217 9.91 -8.18 -20.60
N SER A 218 8.99 -7.23 -20.77
CA SER A 218 8.89 -6.36 -21.96
C SER A 218 9.54 -5.00 -21.77
N CYS A 219 9.57 -4.52 -20.52
CA CYS A 219 10.31 -3.32 -20.12
C CYS A 219 10.95 -3.51 -18.74
N LEU A 220 12.04 -2.74 -18.50
CA LEU A 220 12.74 -2.66 -17.22
C LEU A 220 12.58 -1.26 -16.62
N ALA A 221 12.66 -1.13 -15.30
CA ALA A 221 12.76 0.18 -14.67
C ALA A 221 14.20 0.70 -14.77
N LEU A 222 14.40 1.85 -15.41
CA LEU A 222 15.67 2.59 -15.33
C LEU A 222 15.83 3.10 -13.89
N PHE A 223 14.89 3.97 -13.49
CA PHE A 223 14.76 4.51 -12.15
C PHE A 223 13.30 4.90 -11.93
N ARG A 224 12.70 4.45 -10.82
CA ARG A 224 11.29 4.71 -10.49
C ARG A 224 10.34 4.29 -11.63
N ASP A 225 9.55 5.23 -12.16
CA ASP A 225 8.56 5.04 -13.21
C ASP A 225 9.12 5.19 -14.64
N GLU A 226 10.37 5.63 -14.80
CA GLU A 226 11.06 5.69 -16.09
C GLU A 226 11.43 4.28 -16.57
N VAL A 227 10.82 3.83 -17.67
CA VAL A 227 11.00 2.47 -18.19
C VAL A 227 11.87 2.40 -19.45
N PHE A 228 12.55 1.26 -19.65
CA PHE A 228 13.32 0.92 -20.84
C PHE A 228 12.69 -0.24 -21.59
N HIS A 229 12.27 -0.02 -22.84
CA HIS A 229 11.71 -1.06 -23.71
C HIS A 229 12.81 -1.93 -24.31
N ILE A 230 12.96 -3.14 -23.77
CA ILE A 230 14.15 -3.97 -23.92
C ILE A 230 14.41 -4.32 -25.37
N HIS A 231 13.47 -5.02 -26.00
CA HIS A 231 13.71 -5.67 -27.29
C HIS A 231 13.91 -4.66 -28.42
N LYS A 232 13.17 -3.55 -28.38
CA LYS A 232 13.27 -2.51 -29.41
C LYS A 232 14.64 -1.84 -29.38
N ALA A 233 15.07 -1.40 -28.21
CA ALA A 233 16.38 -0.76 -28.04
C ALA A 233 17.53 -1.74 -28.33
N ALA A 234 17.43 -2.99 -27.88
CA ALA A 234 18.43 -4.01 -28.18
C ALA A 234 18.51 -4.28 -29.69
N GLU A 235 17.39 -4.44 -30.38
CA GLU A 235 17.36 -4.64 -31.83
C GLU A 235 18.03 -3.48 -32.57
N ASP A 236 17.71 -2.23 -32.21
CA ASP A 236 18.27 -1.02 -32.82
C ASP A 236 19.80 -0.91 -32.64
N LEU A 237 20.35 -1.46 -31.56
CA LEU A 237 21.80 -1.55 -31.37
C LEU A 237 22.39 -2.63 -32.28
N PHE A 238 21.87 -3.86 -32.22
CA PHE A 238 22.47 -5.02 -32.90
C PHE A 238 22.32 -5.00 -34.42
N VAL A 239 21.31 -4.33 -34.99
CA VAL A 239 21.19 -4.14 -36.46
C VAL A 239 22.37 -3.35 -37.04
N ASN A 240 23.00 -2.51 -36.23
CA ASN A 240 24.12 -1.65 -36.64
C ASN A 240 25.49 -2.32 -36.45
N ILE A 241 25.54 -3.56 -35.94
CA ILE A 241 26.78 -4.26 -35.62
C ILE A 241 26.93 -5.51 -36.51
N ARG A 242 28.01 -5.56 -37.30
CA ARG A 242 28.33 -6.72 -38.13
C ARG A 242 28.63 -7.94 -37.25
N GLY A 243 28.11 -9.11 -37.66
CA GLY A 243 28.33 -10.38 -36.93
C GLY A 243 27.23 -10.75 -35.92
N TYR A 244 26.19 -9.92 -35.75
CA TYR A 244 25.12 -10.13 -34.77
C TYR A 244 23.73 -10.41 -35.37
N ASN A 245 23.65 -10.68 -36.68
CA ASN A 245 22.37 -10.95 -37.37
C ASN A 245 21.57 -12.10 -36.74
N LYS A 246 22.25 -13.10 -36.15
CA LYS A 246 21.58 -14.19 -35.41
C LYS A 246 20.90 -13.68 -34.13
N ARG A 247 21.53 -12.74 -33.42
CA ARG A 247 21.00 -12.16 -32.17
C ARG A 247 19.74 -11.33 -32.40
N ILE A 248 19.62 -10.69 -33.56
CA ILE A 248 18.38 -10.00 -33.96
C ILE A 248 17.20 -10.98 -33.97
N ASN A 249 17.40 -12.20 -34.49
CA ASN A 249 16.35 -13.22 -34.47
C ASN A 249 16.02 -13.69 -33.05
N ASP A 250 17.03 -13.88 -32.20
CA ASP A 250 16.81 -14.22 -30.79
C ASP A 250 16.00 -13.14 -30.05
N ILE A 251 16.30 -11.86 -30.27
CA ILE A 251 15.58 -10.73 -29.66
C ILE A 251 14.11 -10.76 -30.09
N ARG A 252 13.83 -10.96 -31.37
CA ARG A 252 12.45 -11.01 -31.91
C ARG A 252 11.66 -12.19 -31.37
N GLU A 253 12.27 -13.37 -31.30
CA GLU A 253 11.68 -14.57 -30.69
C GLU A 253 11.35 -14.32 -29.21
N CYS A 254 12.30 -13.78 -28.45
CA CYS A 254 12.10 -13.50 -27.03
C CYS A 254 11.06 -12.40 -26.80
N LYS A 255 10.97 -11.39 -27.68
CA LYS A 255 9.93 -10.36 -27.65
C LYS A 255 8.54 -10.97 -27.77
N GLU A 256 8.34 -11.85 -28.75
CA GLU A 256 7.06 -12.52 -28.95
C GLU A 256 6.69 -13.41 -27.75
N ALA A 257 7.65 -14.14 -27.20
CA ALA A 257 7.47 -14.94 -25.99
C ALA A 257 7.10 -14.10 -24.77
N ALA A 258 7.81 -12.99 -24.52
CA ALA A 258 7.53 -12.09 -23.40
C ALA A 258 6.12 -11.48 -23.51
N VAL A 259 5.76 -10.94 -24.68
CA VAL A 259 4.44 -10.34 -24.92
C VAL A 259 3.31 -11.37 -24.81
N SER A 260 3.56 -12.63 -25.19
CA SER A 260 2.53 -13.68 -25.20
C SER A 260 2.38 -14.43 -23.88
N HIS A 261 3.46 -14.62 -23.12
CA HIS A 261 3.51 -15.56 -22.00
C HIS A 261 3.93 -14.95 -20.66
N ALA A 262 4.72 -13.86 -20.63
CA ALA A 262 5.17 -13.30 -19.35
C ALA A 262 3.99 -12.80 -18.51
N GLY A 263 3.01 -12.12 -19.13
CA GLY A 263 1.82 -11.62 -18.45
C GLY A 263 1.03 -12.69 -17.70
N SER A 264 0.83 -13.87 -18.28
CA SER A 264 0.15 -14.98 -17.61
C SER A 264 1.04 -15.68 -16.59
N MET A 265 2.34 -15.82 -16.85
CA MET A 265 3.31 -16.41 -15.93
C MET A 265 3.35 -15.63 -14.60
N HIS A 266 3.50 -14.30 -14.66
CA HIS A 266 3.48 -13.43 -13.48
C HIS A 266 2.12 -13.39 -12.79
N ARG A 267 1.01 -13.48 -13.55
CA ARG A 267 -0.34 -13.61 -12.97
C ARG A 267 -0.46 -14.87 -12.09
N GLU A 268 0.08 -16.00 -12.54
CA GLU A 268 0.05 -17.25 -11.76
C GLU A 268 1.01 -17.22 -10.56
N ARG A 269 2.15 -16.53 -10.66
CA ARG A 269 3.04 -16.30 -9.51
C ARG A 269 2.36 -15.52 -8.40
N ARG A 270 1.66 -14.42 -8.72
CA ARG A 270 0.89 -13.66 -7.71
C ARG A 270 -0.20 -14.49 -7.05
N LYS A 271 -0.89 -15.36 -7.80
CA LYS A 271 -1.87 -16.31 -7.22
C LYS A 271 -1.21 -17.26 -6.22
N PHE A 272 -0.07 -17.84 -6.58
CA PHE A 272 0.69 -18.71 -5.68
C PHE A 272 1.13 -17.96 -4.41
N LEU A 273 1.72 -16.78 -4.58
CA LEU A 273 2.26 -15.99 -3.47
C LEU A 273 1.18 -15.53 -2.50
N ARG A 274 -0.04 -15.18 -2.95
CA ARG A 274 -1.15 -14.89 -2.03
C ARG A 274 -1.43 -16.04 -1.07
N SER A 275 -1.50 -17.27 -1.57
CA SER A 275 -1.69 -18.45 -0.72
C SER A 275 -0.49 -18.72 0.18
N ALA A 276 0.73 -18.66 -0.37
CA ALA A 276 1.96 -18.95 0.37
C ALA A 276 2.21 -17.93 1.50
N LEU A 277 2.07 -16.63 1.23
CA LEU A 277 2.26 -15.58 2.23
C LEU A 277 1.17 -15.60 3.29
N LYS A 278 -0.09 -15.89 2.93
CA LYS A 278 -1.18 -16.06 3.89
C LYS A 278 -0.91 -17.22 4.86
N GLU A 279 -0.53 -18.39 4.34
CA GLU A 279 -0.16 -19.55 5.16
C GLU A 279 1.03 -19.22 6.06
N LEU A 280 2.10 -18.67 5.48
CA LEU A 280 3.32 -18.31 6.19
C LEU A 280 3.06 -17.32 7.32
N ALA A 281 2.39 -16.20 7.04
CA ALA A 281 2.08 -15.18 8.04
C ALA A 281 1.20 -15.72 9.18
N THR A 282 0.23 -16.59 8.85
CA THR A 282 -0.67 -17.18 9.85
C THR A 282 0.05 -18.19 10.74
N VAL A 283 0.92 -19.04 10.18
CA VAL A 283 1.70 -20.00 10.97
C VAL A 283 2.71 -19.27 11.88
N LEU A 284 3.33 -18.21 11.38
CA LEU A 284 4.28 -17.40 12.17
C LEU A 284 3.59 -16.58 13.27
N SER A 285 2.36 -16.12 13.05
CA SER A 285 1.61 -15.43 14.10
C SER A 285 1.13 -16.37 15.20
N ASP A 286 0.80 -17.63 14.86
CA ASP A 286 0.47 -18.68 15.83
C ASP A 286 1.70 -19.17 16.60
N GLN A 287 2.85 -19.31 15.93
CA GLN A 287 4.12 -19.74 16.53
C GLN A 287 5.26 -18.73 16.28
N PRO A 288 5.28 -17.56 16.96
CA PRO A 288 6.28 -16.52 16.72
C PRO A 288 7.74 -16.96 16.90
N GLY A 289 7.98 -18.00 17.72
CA GLY A 289 9.31 -18.60 17.90
C GLY A 289 9.94 -19.13 16.62
N LEU A 290 9.13 -19.48 15.60
CA LEU A 290 9.61 -19.93 14.30
C LEU A 290 10.31 -18.82 13.50
N LEU A 291 10.14 -17.55 13.86
CA LEU A 291 10.86 -16.44 13.22
C LEU A 291 12.38 -16.53 13.40
N GLY A 292 12.87 -17.26 14.42
CA GLY A 292 14.29 -17.61 14.54
C GLY A 292 14.75 -18.55 13.43
N PRO A 293 14.37 -19.84 13.45
CA PRO A 293 14.83 -20.81 12.46
C PRO A 293 14.31 -20.55 11.03
N LYS A 294 13.23 -19.79 10.84
CA LYS A 294 12.59 -19.56 9.52
C LYS A 294 12.70 -18.13 9.02
N ALA A 295 13.59 -17.31 9.59
CA ALA A 295 13.79 -15.92 9.15
C ALA A 295 13.99 -15.80 7.63
N LEU A 296 14.78 -16.70 7.03
CA LEU A 296 15.03 -16.72 5.60
C LEU A 296 13.75 -16.75 4.76
N PHE A 297 12.76 -17.56 5.15
CA PHE A 297 11.50 -17.68 4.40
C PHE A 297 10.70 -16.38 4.43
N VAL A 298 10.78 -15.60 5.51
CA VAL A 298 10.15 -14.29 5.59
C VAL A 298 10.72 -13.35 4.53
N PHE A 299 12.05 -13.23 4.46
CA PHE A 299 12.71 -12.32 3.51
C PHE A 299 12.61 -12.80 2.06
N MET A 300 12.61 -14.12 1.81
CA MET A 300 12.29 -14.70 0.51
C MET A 300 10.85 -14.33 0.07
N ALA A 301 9.86 -14.56 0.94
CA ALA A 301 8.46 -14.28 0.65
C ALA A 301 8.22 -12.79 0.34
N LEU A 302 8.82 -11.91 1.15
CA LEU A 302 8.80 -10.47 0.96
C LEU A 302 9.40 -10.06 -0.38
N SER A 303 10.61 -10.54 -0.70
CA SER A 303 11.25 -10.23 -1.99
C SER A 303 10.43 -10.71 -3.18
N PHE A 304 9.90 -11.93 -3.13
CA PHE A 304 9.19 -12.50 -4.28
C PHE A 304 7.88 -11.75 -4.54
N ALA A 305 7.15 -11.41 -3.49
CA ALA A 305 5.93 -10.61 -3.62
C ALA A 305 6.22 -9.19 -4.10
N ARG A 306 7.27 -8.54 -3.57
CA ARG A 306 7.70 -7.21 -4.01
C ARG A 306 8.05 -7.20 -5.49
N ASP A 307 8.87 -8.15 -5.94
CA ASP A 307 9.28 -8.25 -7.34
C ASP A 307 8.08 -8.42 -8.29
N GLU A 308 7.09 -9.25 -7.92
CA GLU A 308 5.88 -9.43 -8.73
C GLU A 308 4.96 -8.20 -8.76
N ILE A 309 4.94 -7.39 -7.70
CA ILE A 309 4.17 -6.12 -7.65
C ILE A 309 4.82 -5.08 -8.56
N ILE A 310 6.13 -4.85 -8.45
CA ILE A 310 6.83 -3.84 -9.26
C ILE A 310 6.87 -4.24 -10.74
N TRP A 311 6.92 -5.54 -11.04
CA TRP A 311 6.77 -6.07 -12.39
C TRP A 311 5.40 -5.73 -12.97
N LEU A 312 4.33 -6.01 -12.22
CA LEU A 312 2.97 -5.71 -12.66
C LEU A 312 2.78 -4.21 -12.89
N LEU A 313 3.27 -3.38 -11.97
CA LEU A 313 3.06 -1.94 -11.97
C LEU A 313 3.60 -1.28 -13.25
N ARG A 314 4.86 -1.56 -13.61
CA ARG A 314 5.46 -1.01 -14.83
C ARG A 314 4.83 -1.56 -16.10
N HIS A 315 4.45 -2.84 -16.13
CA HIS A 315 3.88 -3.46 -17.34
C HIS A 315 2.42 -3.01 -17.57
N ALA A 316 1.64 -2.81 -16.50
CA ALA A 316 0.26 -2.32 -16.59
C ALA A 316 0.18 -0.93 -17.23
N ASP A 317 1.14 -0.05 -16.93
CA ASP A 317 1.16 1.33 -17.42
C ASP A 317 1.80 1.48 -18.81
N ASN A 318 2.67 0.56 -19.22
CA ASN A 318 3.48 0.71 -20.43
C ASN A 318 3.18 -0.30 -21.55
N MET A 319 2.43 -1.37 -21.29
CA MET A 319 2.13 -2.40 -22.29
C MET A 319 0.72 -2.29 -22.83
N PRO A 320 0.52 -2.45 -24.15
CA PRO A 320 -0.82 -2.54 -24.72
C PRO A 320 -1.51 -3.83 -24.25
N LYS A 321 -2.80 -3.71 -23.95
CA LYS A 321 -3.64 -4.83 -23.51
C LYS A 321 -4.12 -5.65 -24.72
N LYS A 322 -3.96 -6.98 -24.67
CA LYS A 322 -4.56 -7.90 -25.65
C LYS A 322 -5.99 -8.26 -25.27
N SER A 323 -6.26 -8.37 -23.97
CA SER A 323 -7.59 -8.56 -23.39
C SER A 323 -7.89 -7.53 -22.30
N ALA A 324 -9.16 -7.30 -21.99
CA ALA A 324 -9.56 -6.29 -20.99
C ALA A 324 -8.99 -6.54 -19.59
N ASP A 325 -8.73 -7.80 -19.23
CA ASP A 325 -8.20 -8.23 -17.93
C ASP A 325 -6.66 -8.29 -17.90
N ASP A 326 -5.98 -7.98 -18.99
CA ASP A 326 -4.51 -7.98 -19.04
C ASP A 326 -3.94 -6.93 -18.09
N PHE A 327 -2.95 -7.37 -17.31
CA PHE A 327 -2.27 -6.57 -16.29
C PHE A 327 -3.19 -5.96 -15.22
N ILE A 328 -4.38 -6.52 -15.02
CA ILE A 328 -5.27 -6.19 -13.90
C ILE A 328 -5.26 -7.34 -12.89
N ASP A 329 -4.91 -7.04 -11.64
CA ASP A 329 -5.05 -7.98 -10.52
C ASP A 329 -5.97 -7.37 -9.45
N LYS A 330 -7.23 -7.79 -9.46
CA LYS A 330 -8.25 -7.34 -8.50
C LYS A 330 -7.97 -7.82 -7.07
N HIS A 331 -7.00 -8.72 -6.87
CA HIS A 331 -6.62 -9.29 -5.58
C HIS A 331 -5.23 -8.82 -5.12
N ILE A 332 -4.71 -7.71 -5.68
CA ILE A 332 -3.39 -7.20 -5.32
C ILE A 332 -3.32 -6.74 -3.86
N ALA A 333 -4.44 -6.25 -3.31
CA ALA A 333 -4.53 -5.81 -1.92
C ALA A 333 -4.23 -6.95 -0.93
N GLU A 334 -4.74 -8.16 -1.20
CA GLU A 334 -4.44 -9.35 -0.40
C GLU A 334 -2.94 -9.68 -0.35
N LEU A 335 -2.24 -9.55 -1.49
CA LEU A 335 -0.80 -9.82 -1.55
C LEU A 335 -0.03 -8.80 -0.71
N ILE A 336 -0.34 -7.50 -0.87
CA ILE A 336 0.32 -6.41 -0.13
C ILE A 336 0.02 -6.55 1.37
N PHE A 337 -1.21 -6.88 1.75
CA PHE A 337 -1.59 -7.03 3.15
C PHE A 337 -0.77 -8.12 3.86
N TYR A 338 -0.57 -9.28 3.25
CA TYR A 338 0.25 -10.32 3.89
C TYR A 338 1.76 -10.01 3.87
N MET A 339 2.23 -9.12 2.98
CA MET A 339 3.57 -8.54 3.14
C MET A 339 3.64 -7.67 4.39
N GLU A 340 2.64 -6.82 4.64
CA GLU A 340 2.59 -5.98 5.86
C GLU A 340 2.45 -6.81 7.13
N GLU A 341 1.71 -7.92 7.12
CA GLU A 341 1.67 -8.88 8.24
C GLU A 341 3.08 -9.41 8.57
N LEU A 342 3.81 -9.89 7.56
CA LEU A 342 5.18 -10.39 7.76
C LEU A 342 6.12 -9.29 8.28
N ARG A 343 6.00 -8.07 7.74
CA ARG A 343 6.74 -6.89 8.23
C ARG A 343 6.39 -6.58 9.68
N ALA A 344 5.11 -6.64 10.05
CA ALA A 344 4.65 -6.43 11.42
C ALA A 344 5.19 -7.50 12.38
N HIS A 345 5.25 -8.77 11.97
CA HIS A 345 5.83 -9.86 12.77
C HIS A 345 7.31 -9.63 13.05
N VAL A 346 8.10 -9.22 12.04
CA VAL A 346 9.52 -8.90 12.22
C VAL A 346 9.71 -7.71 13.17
N ARG A 347 8.90 -6.65 13.05
CA ARG A 347 8.97 -5.49 13.96
C ARG A 347 8.58 -5.86 15.40
N LYS A 348 7.51 -6.64 15.57
CA LYS A 348 6.97 -7.01 16.88
C LYS A 348 7.84 -8.04 17.61
N TYR A 349 8.35 -9.02 16.88
CA TYR A 349 9.11 -10.15 17.41
C TYR A 349 10.60 -10.09 17.07
N GLY A 350 11.13 -8.90 16.74
CA GLY A 350 12.55 -8.67 16.51
C GLY A 350 13.47 -9.28 17.59
N PRO A 351 13.16 -9.11 18.90
CA PRO A 351 13.94 -9.74 19.97
C PRO A 351 14.01 -11.27 19.91
N VAL A 352 12.99 -11.95 19.35
CA VAL A 352 13.00 -13.42 19.16
C VAL A 352 14.03 -13.80 18.10
N MET A 353 14.08 -13.06 16.99
CA MET A 353 15.06 -13.26 15.92
C MET A 353 16.47 -12.94 16.41
N GLN A 354 16.65 -11.80 17.08
CA GLN A 354 17.92 -11.38 17.68
C GLN A 354 18.46 -12.46 18.61
N ARG A 355 17.65 -12.92 19.58
CA ARG A 355 18.04 -13.96 20.54
C ARG A 355 18.50 -15.24 19.86
N TYR A 356 17.77 -15.70 18.84
CA TYR A 356 18.12 -16.91 18.10
C TYR A 356 19.46 -16.77 17.38
N TYR A 357 19.68 -15.66 16.67
CA TYR A 357 20.88 -15.47 15.86
C TYR A 357 22.12 -15.07 16.67
N VAL A 358 22.00 -14.42 17.84
CA VAL A 358 23.16 -14.24 18.73
C VAL A 358 23.66 -15.58 19.28
N GLN A 359 22.75 -16.53 19.56
CA GLN A 359 23.13 -17.90 19.96
C GLN A 359 23.77 -18.67 18.80
N TYR A 360 23.25 -18.48 17.58
CA TYR A 360 23.81 -19.11 16.38
C TYR A 360 25.25 -18.61 16.13
N LEU A 361 25.45 -17.29 16.15
CA LEU A 361 26.74 -16.63 15.93
C LEU A 361 27.77 -17.05 16.99
N SER A 362 27.44 -16.92 18.27
CA SER A 362 28.36 -17.20 19.37
C SER A 362 28.65 -18.69 19.57
N GLY A 363 27.68 -19.55 19.25
CA GLY A 363 27.76 -20.99 19.50
C GLY A 363 28.28 -21.80 18.31
N PHE A 364 27.58 -21.75 17.18
CA PHE A 364 27.87 -22.62 16.03
C PHE A 364 28.82 -21.95 15.05
N ASP A 365 28.47 -20.75 14.58
CA ASP A 365 29.20 -20.09 13.50
C ASP A 365 30.65 -19.77 13.91
N ALA A 366 30.85 -19.32 15.15
CA ALA A 366 32.18 -19.01 15.67
C ALA A 366 33.10 -20.25 15.70
N VAL A 367 32.54 -21.42 16.01
CA VAL A 367 33.29 -22.68 16.07
C VAL A 367 33.72 -23.11 14.68
N VAL A 368 32.78 -23.17 13.73
CA VAL A 368 33.07 -23.62 12.36
C VAL A 368 33.97 -22.63 11.61
N LEU A 369 33.79 -21.32 11.83
CA LEU A 369 34.67 -20.30 11.27
C LEU A 369 36.08 -20.44 11.83
N ASN A 370 36.24 -20.57 13.15
CA ASN A 370 37.55 -20.74 13.76
C ASN A 370 38.24 -22.01 13.26
N GLU A 371 37.53 -23.15 13.16
CA GLU A 371 38.08 -24.39 12.61
C GLU A 371 38.60 -24.20 11.18
N LEU A 372 37.84 -23.52 10.32
CA LEU A 372 38.25 -23.26 8.94
C LEU A 372 39.48 -22.34 8.91
N VAL A 373 39.49 -21.27 9.69
CA VAL A 373 40.61 -20.30 9.76
C VAL A 373 41.90 -20.98 10.20
N GLN A 374 41.86 -21.84 11.22
CA GLN A 374 43.05 -22.55 11.72
C GLN A 374 43.62 -23.55 10.71
N ASN A 375 42.81 -24.02 9.75
CA ASN A 375 43.23 -24.94 8.70
C ASN A 375 43.83 -24.23 7.46
N LEU A 376 43.86 -22.90 7.44
CA LEU A 376 44.51 -22.15 6.36
C LEU A 376 46.04 -22.22 6.50
N SER A 377 46.70 -22.81 5.52
CA SER A 377 48.16 -23.00 5.52
C SER A 377 48.96 -21.70 5.29
N VAL A 378 48.36 -20.72 4.61
CA VAL A 378 48.98 -19.41 4.33
C VAL A 378 47.90 -18.33 4.34
N CYS A 379 48.06 -17.32 5.19
CA CYS A 379 47.26 -16.09 5.18
C CYS A 379 48.17 -14.92 5.59
N PRO A 380 48.14 -13.78 4.87
CA PRO A 380 48.86 -12.59 5.32
C PRO A 380 48.26 -11.99 6.60
N GLU A 381 49.00 -11.06 7.21
CA GLU A 381 48.65 -10.48 8.51
C GLU A 381 47.29 -9.76 8.48
N ASP A 382 47.03 -8.95 7.46
CA ASP A 382 45.80 -8.15 7.33
C ASP A 382 44.56 -9.05 7.27
N GLU A 383 44.57 -10.09 6.43
CA GLU A 383 43.48 -11.06 6.34
C GLU A 383 43.31 -11.85 7.64
N SER A 384 44.41 -12.22 8.30
CA SER A 384 44.39 -12.93 9.59
C SER A 384 43.78 -12.08 10.71
N ILE A 385 44.09 -10.78 10.76
CA ILE A 385 43.51 -9.83 11.71
C ILE A 385 42.00 -9.74 11.51
N ILE A 386 41.53 -9.61 10.27
CA ILE A 386 40.09 -9.53 9.98
C ILE A 386 39.38 -10.82 10.39
N MET A 387 39.91 -11.98 9.99
CA MET A 387 39.28 -13.27 10.28
C MET A 387 39.25 -13.59 11.78
N SER A 388 40.30 -13.26 12.52
CA SER A 388 40.31 -13.40 13.99
C SER A 388 39.35 -12.42 14.68
N SER A 389 39.22 -11.19 14.16
CA SER A 389 38.24 -10.20 14.62
C SER A 389 36.80 -10.71 14.51
N PHE A 390 36.46 -11.44 13.43
CA PHE A 390 35.14 -12.07 13.28
C PHE A 390 34.84 -13.04 14.42
N VAL A 391 35.76 -13.99 14.68
CA VAL A 391 35.59 -14.99 15.74
C VAL A 391 35.48 -14.33 17.11
N ASN A 392 36.33 -13.34 17.39
CA ASN A 392 36.29 -12.60 18.66
C ASN A 392 34.97 -11.85 18.85
N THR A 393 34.48 -11.19 17.80
CA THR A 393 33.20 -10.48 17.81
C THR A 393 32.05 -11.46 18.09
N MET A 394 32.00 -12.58 17.36
CA MET A 394 30.91 -13.55 17.48
C MET A 394 30.90 -14.22 18.86
N THR A 395 32.05 -14.62 19.39
CA THR A 395 32.16 -15.27 20.72
C THR A 395 31.86 -14.32 21.88
N SER A 396 31.98 -13.01 21.69
CA SER A 396 31.63 -12.00 22.70
C SER A 396 30.12 -11.80 22.87
N LEU A 397 29.30 -12.33 21.96
CA LEU A 397 27.86 -12.17 21.99
C LEU A 397 27.20 -13.09 23.03
N SER A 398 26.16 -12.59 23.68
CA SER A 398 25.33 -13.40 24.58
C SER A 398 23.86 -12.99 24.55
N VAL A 399 22.97 -13.91 24.94
CA VAL A 399 21.53 -13.64 25.06
C VAL A 399 21.22 -12.52 26.05
N LYS A 400 22.12 -12.25 27.01
CA LYS A 400 21.94 -11.21 28.02
C LYS A 400 21.86 -9.81 27.40
N GLN A 401 22.65 -9.57 26.35
CA GLN A 401 22.65 -8.30 25.63
C GLN A 401 21.30 -8.03 24.93
N VAL A 402 20.66 -9.09 24.42
CA VAL A 402 19.31 -9.00 23.83
C VAL A 402 18.26 -8.75 24.91
N GLU A 403 18.36 -9.43 26.06
CA GLU A 403 17.47 -9.22 27.21
C GLU A 403 17.59 -7.80 27.78
N ASP A 404 18.77 -7.20 27.71
CA ASP A 404 19.04 -5.81 28.10
C ASP A 404 18.63 -4.78 27.03
N GLY A 405 18.25 -5.23 25.83
CA GLY A 405 17.89 -4.36 24.72
C GLY A 405 19.07 -3.55 24.18
N GLU A 406 20.27 -4.11 24.19
CA GLU A 406 21.45 -3.47 23.60
C GLU A 406 21.25 -3.22 22.10
N VAL A 407 21.80 -2.10 21.63
CA VAL A 407 21.85 -1.79 20.20
C VAL A 407 23.13 -2.37 19.63
N PHE A 408 22.99 -3.45 18.88
CA PHE A 408 24.11 -4.09 18.19
C PHE A 408 24.54 -3.27 16.96
N ASP A 409 25.81 -3.38 16.58
CA ASP A 409 26.35 -2.76 15.37
C ASP A 409 27.40 -3.68 14.73
N PHE A 410 27.04 -4.30 13.61
CA PHE A 410 27.90 -5.17 12.83
C PHE A 410 28.31 -4.55 11.48
N ARG A 411 28.14 -3.23 11.30
CA ARG A 411 28.54 -2.55 10.06
C ARG A 411 30.03 -2.72 9.78
N GLY A 412 30.86 -2.63 10.82
CA GLY A 412 32.30 -2.89 10.73
C GLY A 412 32.60 -4.31 10.22
N MET A 413 32.01 -5.33 10.86
CA MET A 413 32.18 -6.73 10.48
C MET A 413 31.75 -7.01 9.03
N ARG A 414 30.60 -6.48 8.61
CA ARG A 414 30.11 -6.64 7.22
C ARG A 414 31.03 -5.97 6.20
N LEU A 415 31.51 -4.77 6.50
CA LEU A 415 32.43 -4.04 5.62
C LEU A 415 33.81 -4.72 5.57
N ASP A 416 34.28 -5.29 6.68
CA ASP A 416 35.53 -6.06 6.71
C ASP A 416 35.42 -7.36 5.93
N TRP A 417 34.25 -8.02 5.91
CA TRP A 417 34.02 -9.14 5.00
C TRP A 417 34.09 -8.69 3.53
N PHE A 418 33.52 -7.54 3.21
CA PHE A 418 33.63 -6.98 1.87
C PHE A 418 35.10 -6.61 1.52
N ARG A 419 35.86 -6.03 2.45
CA ARG A 419 37.31 -5.80 2.27
C ARG A 419 38.07 -7.11 2.03
N LEU A 420 37.79 -8.14 2.81
CA LEU A 420 38.43 -9.45 2.69
C LEU A 420 38.10 -10.10 1.34
N GLN A 421 36.85 -9.98 0.85
CA GLN A 421 36.51 -10.39 -0.52
C GLN A 421 37.38 -9.66 -1.55
N ALA A 422 37.57 -8.35 -1.42
CA ALA A 422 38.43 -7.60 -2.35
C ALA A 422 39.88 -8.08 -2.30
N TYR A 423 40.47 -8.27 -1.11
CA TYR A 423 41.86 -8.70 -0.94
C TYR A 423 42.12 -10.10 -1.51
N THR A 424 41.16 -11.01 -1.33
CA THR A 424 41.32 -12.43 -1.68
C THR A 424 40.80 -12.79 -3.07
N SER A 425 40.16 -11.84 -3.77
CA SER A 425 39.65 -12.04 -5.13
C SER A 425 40.53 -11.44 -6.23
N VAL A 426 41.53 -10.61 -5.92
CA VAL A 426 42.48 -10.14 -6.95
C VAL A 426 43.39 -11.27 -7.41
N SER A 427 43.84 -11.21 -8.67
CA SER A 427 44.81 -12.18 -9.17
C SER A 427 46.11 -12.16 -8.35
N LYS A 428 46.68 -13.35 -8.12
CA LYS A 428 47.90 -13.57 -7.32
C LYS A 428 47.78 -13.16 -5.84
N ALA A 429 46.56 -13.03 -5.31
CA ALA A 429 46.36 -12.93 -3.86
C ALA A 429 47.01 -14.13 -3.14
N SER A 430 47.65 -13.89 -1.99
CA SER A 430 48.29 -14.96 -1.22
C SER A 430 47.27 -15.96 -0.66
N LEU A 431 46.07 -15.48 -0.34
CA LEU A 431 44.91 -16.29 0.00
C LEU A 431 43.87 -16.10 -1.11
N GLY A 432 43.73 -17.09 -1.99
CA GLY A 432 42.81 -17.01 -3.13
C GLY A 432 41.41 -17.51 -2.80
N LEU A 433 40.40 -16.65 -2.82
CA LEU A 433 39.02 -17.04 -2.49
C LEU A 433 38.43 -18.06 -3.49
N ALA A 434 38.91 -18.05 -4.73
CA ALA A 434 38.54 -19.03 -5.74
C ALA A 434 38.90 -20.48 -5.34
N ASP A 435 39.99 -20.67 -4.58
CA ASP A 435 40.42 -21.96 -4.06
C ASP A 435 39.76 -22.30 -2.71
N HIS A 436 39.16 -21.30 -2.04
CA HIS A 436 38.53 -21.39 -0.72
C HIS A 436 37.05 -21.02 -0.76
N ARG A 437 36.29 -21.54 -1.72
CA ARG A 437 34.88 -21.14 -1.95
C ARG A 437 33.97 -21.36 -0.74
N GLU A 438 34.22 -22.41 0.04
CA GLU A 438 33.44 -22.73 1.24
C GLU A 438 33.59 -21.66 2.33
N LEU A 439 34.75 -20.96 2.40
CA LEU A 439 34.91 -19.80 3.27
C LEU A 439 33.93 -18.69 2.90
N GLY A 440 33.83 -18.36 1.60
CA GLY A 440 32.93 -17.31 1.13
C GLY A 440 31.45 -17.63 1.40
N LYS A 441 31.03 -18.86 1.11
CA LYS A 441 29.66 -19.34 1.38
C LYS A 441 29.31 -19.32 2.87
N MET A 442 30.22 -19.80 3.71
CA MET A 442 30.05 -19.77 5.16
C MET A 442 29.98 -18.33 5.66
N MET A 443 30.86 -17.45 5.19
CA MET A 443 30.82 -16.04 5.59
C MET A 443 29.55 -15.33 5.14
N ASN A 444 29.04 -15.60 3.93
CA ASN A 444 27.76 -15.05 3.48
C ASN A 444 26.59 -15.48 4.39
N THR A 445 26.64 -16.70 4.92
CA THR A 445 25.67 -17.20 5.91
C THR A 445 25.80 -16.45 7.23
N ILE A 446 27.03 -16.28 7.73
CA ILE A 446 27.32 -15.53 8.96
C ILE A 446 26.88 -14.07 8.83
N ILE A 447 27.16 -13.43 7.69
CA ILE A 447 26.73 -12.05 7.45
C ILE A 447 25.21 -11.94 7.47
N PHE A 448 24.48 -12.89 6.87
CA PHE A 448 23.02 -12.93 7.02
C PHE A 448 22.61 -13.04 8.50
N HIS A 449 23.26 -13.89 9.29
CA HIS A 449 22.98 -14.00 10.73
C HIS A 449 23.23 -12.69 11.48
N THR A 450 24.29 -11.93 11.16
CA THR A 450 24.49 -10.58 11.74
C THR A 450 23.31 -9.65 11.44
N LYS A 451 22.81 -9.67 10.19
CA LYS A 451 21.68 -8.82 9.78
C LYS A 451 20.39 -9.16 10.52
N MET A 452 20.23 -10.41 10.96
CA MET A 452 19.08 -10.83 11.78
C MET A 452 19.15 -10.31 13.22
N VAL A 453 20.28 -9.71 13.61
CA VAL A 453 20.48 -9.10 14.92
C VAL A 453 20.34 -7.57 14.85
N ASP A 454 21.08 -6.88 13.97
CA ASP A 454 21.14 -5.41 13.97
C ASP A 454 20.44 -4.73 12.77
N SER A 455 20.17 -5.45 11.67
CA SER A 455 19.66 -4.88 10.42
C SER A 455 18.25 -5.34 10.04
N LEU A 456 17.41 -5.78 10.99
CA LEU A 456 16.04 -6.24 10.67
C LEU A 456 15.21 -5.15 9.96
N VAL A 457 15.33 -3.89 10.37
CA VAL A 457 14.63 -2.76 9.74
C VAL A 457 15.13 -2.52 8.30
N GLU A 458 16.45 -2.51 8.10
CA GLU A 458 17.06 -2.35 6.77
C GLU A 458 16.69 -3.51 5.84
N MET A 459 16.68 -4.74 6.35
CA MET A 459 16.27 -5.94 5.61
C MET A 459 14.81 -5.87 5.15
N LEU A 460 13.92 -5.31 5.97
CA LEU A 460 12.53 -5.06 5.56
C LEU A 460 12.46 -4.04 4.40
N VAL A 461 13.29 -3.01 4.39
CA VAL A 461 13.37 -2.05 3.27
C VAL A 461 13.92 -2.75 2.02
N GLU A 462 15.06 -3.44 2.13
CA GLU A 462 15.72 -4.14 1.02
C GLU A 462 14.76 -5.10 0.29
N THR A 463 14.00 -5.88 1.05
CA THR A 463 13.19 -6.98 0.52
C THR A 463 11.72 -6.64 0.27
N SER A 464 11.18 -5.57 0.84
CA SER A 464 9.73 -5.28 0.72
C SER A 464 9.36 -3.81 0.59
N ASP A 465 10.33 -2.92 0.37
CA ASP A 465 9.99 -1.54 0.03
C ASP A 465 9.13 -1.48 -1.25
N LEU A 466 8.09 -0.64 -1.15
CA LEU A 466 7.09 -0.38 -2.18
C LEU A 466 6.82 1.13 -2.31
N SER A 467 7.79 1.96 -1.91
CA SER A 467 7.83 3.41 -2.14
C SER A 467 7.60 3.79 -3.61
N ILE A 468 7.82 2.87 -4.54
CA ILE A 468 7.51 2.99 -5.97
C ILE A 468 6.06 3.45 -6.24
N PHE A 469 5.10 3.15 -5.36
CA PHE A 469 3.72 3.64 -5.50
C PHE A 469 3.60 5.17 -5.38
N CYS A 470 4.61 5.86 -4.84
CA CYS A 470 4.69 7.32 -4.87
C CYS A 470 4.71 7.85 -6.30
N PHE A 471 5.40 7.14 -7.21
CA PHE A 471 5.57 7.53 -8.62
C PHE A 471 4.47 6.93 -9.52
N TYR A 472 3.76 5.91 -9.03
CA TYR A 472 2.59 5.32 -9.67
C TYR A 472 1.28 5.65 -8.93
N SER A 473 1.12 6.91 -8.48
CA SER A 473 -0.01 7.26 -7.60
C SER A 473 -1.37 7.02 -8.26
N ARG A 474 -1.49 7.17 -9.58
CA ARG A 474 -2.72 6.89 -10.32
C ARG A 474 -3.11 5.40 -10.23
N ALA A 475 -2.15 4.50 -10.45
CA ALA A 475 -2.38 3.07 -10.30
C ALA A 475 -2.68 2.72 -8.83
N PHE A 476 -1.98 3.36 -7.89
CA PHE A 476 -2.15 3.16 -6.45
C PHE A 476 -3.58 3.48 -6.00
N GLU A 477 -4.09 4.66 -6.32
CA GLU A 477 -5.46 5.08 -6.03
C GLU A 477 -6.50 4.19 -6.74
N LYS A 478 -6.21 3.76 -7.98
CA LYS A 478 -7.12 2.89 -8.73
C LYS A 478 -7.22 1.48 -8.13
N MET A 479 -6.10 0.92 -7.67
CA MET A 479 -6.06 -0.37 -6.97
C MET A 479 -6.82 -0.29 -5.65
N PHE A 480 -6.73 0.84 -4.93
CA PHE A 480 -7.50 1.08 -3.71
C PHE A 480 -9.02 1.12 -3.97
N GLN A 481 -9.47 1.86 -4.99
CA GLN A 481 -10.90 1.89 -5.36
C GLN A 481 -11.43 0.49 -5.69
N GLN A 482 -10.69 -0.28 -6.49
CA GLN A 482 -11.06 -1.65 -6.84
C GLN A 482 -11.11 -2.58 -5.62
N CYS A 483 -10.23 -2.35 -4.63
CA CYS A 483 -10.25 -3.07 -3.36
C CYS A 483 -11.53 -2.76 -2.55
N LEU A 484 -11.92 -1.49 -2.41
CA LEU A 484 -13.12 -1.09 -1.67
C LEU A 484 -14.43 -1.56 -2.32
N GLU A 485 -14.48 -1.59 -3.66
CA GLU A 485 -15.66 -2.04 -4.41
C GLU A 485 -15.92 -3.55 -4.30
N LEU A 486 -14.91 -4.35 -3.96
CA LEU A 486 -15.00 -5.81 -3.88
C LEU A 486 -14.99 -6.27 -2.40
N PRO A 487 -16.12 -6.73 -1.82
CA PRO A 487 -16.21 -7.05 -0.39
C PRO A 487 -15.15 -8.02 0.15
N SER A 488 -14.79 -9.04 -0.62
CA SER A 488 -13.77 -10.02 -0.22
C SER A 488 -12.35 -9.46 -0.21
N GLN A 489 -12.11 -8.30 -0.84
CA GLN A 489 -10.82 -7.62 -0.87
C GLN A 489 -10.80 -6.37 0.00
N SER A 490 -11.95 -5.74 0.26
CA SER A 490 -12.04 -4.59 1.17
C SER A 490 -11.52 -4.91 2.58
N ARG A 491 -11.52 -6.19 2.96
CA ARG A 491 -10.80 -6.77 4.12
C ARG A 491 -9.35 -6.32 4.24
N TYR A 492 -8.68 -6.14 3.10
CA TYR A 492 -7.25 -5.86 2.99
C TYR A 492 -6.95 -4.39 2.67
N SER A 493 -7.97 -3.51 2.69
CA SER A 493 -7.86 -2.10 2.31
C SER A 493 -6.87 -1.29 3.16
N ILE A 494 -6.58 -1.71 4.40
CA ILE A 494 -5.62 -1.08 5.30
C ILE A 494 -4.18 -1.17 4.79
N ALA A 495 -3.90 -2.10 3.87
CA ALA A 495 -2.60 -2.22 3.22
C ALA A 495 -2.18 -0.92 2.49
N PHE A 496 -3.13 -0.20 1.88
CA PHE A 496 -2.84 1.03 1.13
C PHE A 496 -2.33 2.18 2.03
N PRO A 497 -3.02 2.57 3.11
CA PRO A 497 -2.48 3.58 4.04
C PRO A 497 -1.20 3.11 4.75
N LEU A 498 -1.03 1.80 5.00
CA LEU A 498 0.24 1.26 5.54
C LEU A 498 1.41 1.46 4.56
N LEU A 499 1.19 1.29 3.25
CA LEU A 499 2.22 1.54 2.25
C LEU A 499 2.67 3.01 2.19
N CYS A 500 1.86 3.97 2.64
CA CYS A 500 2.30 5.36 2.74
C CYS A 500 3.51 5.52 3.67
N THR A 501 3.70 4.62 4.64
CA THR A 501 4.88 4.61 5.52
C THR A 501 6.19 4.33 4.76
N HIS A 502 6.12 3.75 3.55
CA HIS A 502 7.30 3.36 2.77
C HIS A 502 7.91 4.55 2.03
N PHE A 503 7.14 5.62 1.79
CA PHE A 503 7.47 6.67 0.83
C PHE A 503 8.79 7.37 1.15
N MET A 504 9.18 7.48 2.42
CA MET A 504 10.45 8.11 2.80
C MET A 504 11.68 7.30 2.38
N SER A 505 11.53 6.01 2.10
CA SER A 505 12.62 5.10 1.71
C SER A 505 13.13 5.34 0.29
N CYS A 506 12.38 6.03 -0.58
CA CYS A 506 12.83 6.36 -1.94
C CYS A 506 13.66 7.65 -2.02
N THR A 507 13.84 8.35 -0.91
CA THR A 507 14.59 9.60 -0.84
C THR A 507 16.08 9.33 -0.66
N HIS A 508 16.92 10.21 -1.22
CA HIS A 508 18.37 10.14 -1.07
C HIS A 508 18.89 11.45 -0.49
N GLU A 509 19.96 11.40 0.30
CA GLU A 509 20.55 12.58 0.93
C GLU A 509 21.07 13.62 -0.07
N LEU A 510 21.41 13.19 -1.29
CA LEU A 510 21.86 14.05 -2.39
C LEU A 510 20.72 14.75 -3.16
N CYS A 511 19.45 14.48 -2.82
CA CYS A 511 18.30 15.16 -3.42
C CYS A 511 17.27 15.53 -2.33
N PRO A 512 17.63 16.41 -1.37
CA PRO A 512 16.72 16.83 -0.32
C PRO A 512 15.52 17.66 -0.84
N GLU A 513 15.63 18.23 -2.03
CA GLU A 513 14.62 19.09 -2.66
C GLU A 513 13.26 18.39 -2.85
N GLU A 514 13.27 17.08 -3.14
CA GLU A 514 12.04 16.31 -3.34
C GLU A 514 11.47 15.70 -2.04
N ARG A 515 12.28 15.60 -0.97
CA ARG A 515 11.92 14.83 0.24
C ARG A 515 10.63 15.33 0.89
N HIS A 516 10.46 16.65 1.04
CA HIS A 516 9.26 17.22 1.64
C HIS A 516 8.03 17.01 0.75
N HIS A 517 8.18 17.12 -0.57
CA HIS A 517 7.08 16.87 -1.51
C HIS A 517 6.58 15.42 -1.41
N ILE A 518 7.50 14.46 -1.36
CA ILE A 518 7.18 13.03 -1.16
C ILE A 518 6.54 12.82 0.22
N GLY A 519 7.02 13.53 1.24
CA GLY A 519 6.48 13.54 2.59
C GLY A 519 5.01 13.96 2.61
N ASP A 520 4.71 15.15 2.10
CA ASP A 520 3.34 15.68 2.02
C ASP A 520 2.43 14.77 1.20
N ARG A 521 2.95 14.17 0.12
CA ARG A 521 2.19 13.21 -0.70
C ARG A 521 1.81 11.95 0.08
N SER A 522 2.71 11.44 0.91
CA SER A 522 2.44 10.27 1.76
C SER A 522 1.36 10.56 2.80
N LEU A 523 1.40 11.74 3.43
CA LEU A 523 0.40 12.19 4.41
C LEU A 523 -0.98 12.37 3.76
N SER A 524 -1.00 13.04 2.59
CA SER A 524 -2.22 13.30 1.83
C SER A 524 -2.93 12.00 1.42
N LEU A 525 -2.18 11.02 0.89
CA LEU A 525 -2.73 9.74 0.48
C LEU A 525 -3.19 8.91 1.67
N CYS A 526 -2.41 8.86 2.76
CA CYS A 526 -2.81 8.14 3.97
C CYS A 526 -4.15 8.67 4.52
N ASN A 527 -4.27 9.99 4.63
CA ASN A 527 -5.51 10.64 5.05
C ASN A 527 -6.69 10.30 4.12
N MET A 528 -6.49 10.38 2.80
CA MET A 528 -7.54 10.09 1.82
C MET A 528 -8.03 8.64 1.90
N PHE A 529 -7.11 7.67 2.01
CA PHE A 529 -7.51 6.26 2.10
C PHE A 529 -8.32 5.97 3.37
N LEU A 530 -7.89 6.48 4.53
CA LEU A 530 -8.60 6.27 5.80
C LEU A 530 -9.99 6.93 5.78
N ASP A 531 -10.08 8.13 5.19
CA ASP A 531 -11.35 8.85 5.02
C ASP A 531 -12.33 8.10 4.11
N GLU A 532 -11.87 7.57 2.96
CA GLU A 532 -12.72 6.80 2.05
C GLU A 532 -13.14 5.44 2.63
N MET A 533 -12.26 4.76 3.38
CA MET A 533 -12.62 3.55 4.13
C MET A 533 -13.74 3.84 5.13
N ALA A 534 -13.61 4.91 5.92
CA ALA A 534 -14.63 5.32 6.88
C ALA A 534 -15.95 5.72 6.21
N LYS A 535 -15.91 6.46 5.10
CA LYS A 535 -17.10 6.83 4.31
C LYS A 535 -17.84 5.60 3.76
N GLN A 536 -17.10 4.61 3.28
CA GLN A 536 -17.71 3.38 2.74
C GLN A 536 -18.36 2.56 3.86
N ALA A 537 -17.72 2.40 5.01
CA ALA A 537 -18.32 1.76 6.17
C ALA A 537 -19.59 2.51 6.63
N ARG A 538 -19.52 3.83 6.72
CA ARG A 538 -20.68 4.70 7.02
C ARG A 538 -21.83 4.50 6.01
N ASN A 539 -21.54 4.37 4.72
CA ASN A 539 -22.56 4.13 3.70
C ASN A 539 -23.25 2.77 3.92
N LEU A 540 -22.47 1.70 4.11
CA LEU A 540 -22.99 0.36 4.41
C LEU A 540 -23.87 0.37 5.66
N ILE A 541 -23.44 1.06 6.72
CA ILE A 541 -24.22 1.22 7.96
C ILE A 541 -25.53 1.97 7.69
N THR A 542 -25.50 3.02 6.87
CA THR A 542 -26.72 3.79 6.51
C THR A 542 -27.73 2.93 5.77
N ASP A 543 -27.26 2.09 4.85
CA ASP A 543 -28.12 1.17 4.10
C ASP A 543 -28.71 0.10 5.03
N ILE A 544 -27.91 -0.46 5.96
CA ILE A 544 -28.39 -1.40 6.98
C ILE A 544 -29.43 -0.74 7.88
N CYS A 545 -29.20 0.49 8.33
CA CYS A 545 -30.17 1.25 9.12
C CYS A 545 -31.48 1.44 8.34
N THR A 546 -31.41 1.73 7.05
CA THR A 546 -32.60 1.89 6.19
C THR A 546 -33.40 0.58 6.08
N GLU A 547 -32.69 -0.54 5.91
CA GLU A 547 -33.32 -1.87 5.89
C GLU A 547 -34.00 -2.17 7.24
N GLN A 548 -33.33 -1.87 8.35
CA GLN A 548 -33.86 -2.10 9.71
C GLN A 548 -35.02 -1.15 10.06
N CYS A 549 -35.00 0.09 9.60
CA CYS A 549 -36.15 1.00 9.71
C CYS A 549 -37.36 0.44 8.96
N THR A 550 -37.16 -0.14 7.78
CA THR A 550 -38.24 -0.78 7.00
C THR A 550 -38.83 -1.97 7.76
N LEU A 551 -38.00 -2.81 8.38
CA LEU A 551 -38.47 -3.92 9.23
C LEU A 551 -39.22 -3.42 10.47
N SER A 552 -38.75 -2.32 11.07
CA SER A 552 -39.40 -1.72 12.24
C SER A 552 -40.75 -1.08 11.88
N ASP A 553 -40.88 -0.44 10.71
CA ASP A 553 -42.15 0.12 10.23
C ASP A 553 -43.21 -0.98 10.05
N GLN A 554 -42.83 -2.16 9.56
CA GLN A 554 -43.76 -3.29 9.39
C GLN A 554 -44.40 -3.77 10.70
N LEU A 555 -43.80 -3.43 11.85
CA LEU A 555 -44.31 -3.75 13.18
C LEU A 555 -45.30 -2.71 13.72
N LEU A 556 -45.46 -1.57 13.03
CA LEU A 556 -46.37 -0.52 13.48
C LEU A 556 -47.84 -0.96 13.40
N PRO A 557 -48.70 -0.50 14.33
CA PRO A 557 -50.11 -0.90 14.40
C PRO A 557 -50.90 -0.66 13.10
N LYS A 558 -50.50 0.33 12.29
CA LYS A 558 -51.14 0.67 11.01
C LYS A 558 -51.23 -0.53 10.05
N HIS A 559 -50.29 -1.48 10.13
CA HIS A 559 -50.29 -2.66 9.27
C HIS A 559 -51.26 -3.78 9.70
N CYS A 560 -51.84 -3.69 10.91
CA CYS A 560 -52.82 -4.67 11.41
C CYS A 560 -54.27 -4.42 10.94
N ALA A 561 -54.55 -3.25 10.35
CA ALA A 561 -55.91 -2.84 9.98
C ALA A 561 -56.64 -3.90 9.13
N LYS A 562 -55.98 -4.46 8.11
CA LYS A 562 -56.55 -5.49 7.23
C LYS A 562 -56.91 -6.77 7.98
N THR A 563 -56.10 -7.18 8.96
CA THR A 563 -56.39 -8.34 9.82
C THR A 563 -57.64 -8.11 10.66
N ILE A 564 -57.79 -6.92 11.25
CA ILE A 564 -58.98 -6.55 12.02
C ILE A 564 -60.22 -6.53 11.11
N SER A 565 -60.17 -5.85 9.96
CA SER A 565 -61.29 -5.81 9.01
C SER A 565 -61.73 -7.19 8.55
N GLN A 566 -60.78 -8.09 8.26
CA GLN A 566 -61.10 -9.47 7.89
C GLN A 566 -61.73 -10.26 9.04
N ALA A 567 -61.25 -10.09 10.27
CA ALA A 567 -61.81 -10.76 11.45
C ALA A 567 -63.24 -10.28 11.77
N VAL A 568 -63.51 -8.98 11.63
CA VAL A 568 -64.84 -8.38 11.82
C VAL A 568 -65.79 -8.81 10.70
N ASN A 569 -65.36 -8.73 9.44
CA ASN A 569 -66.20 -9.10 8.29
C ASN A 569 -66.48 -10.60 8.20
N LYS A 570 -65.61 -11.48 8.72
CA LYS A 570 -65.92 -12.92 8.83
C LYS A 570 -67.03 -13.22 9.85
N LYS A 571 -67.26 -12.36 10.85
CA LYS A 571 -68.38 -12.50 11.82
C LYS A 571 -69.72 -12.00 11.25
N SER A 572 -69.71 -11.10 10.27
CA SER A 572 -70.91 -10.69 9.52
C SER A 572 -71.07 -11.55 8.25
N LYS A 573 -72.18 -12.27 8.04
CA LYS A 573 -72.42 -13.09 6.83
C LYS A 573 -72.59 -12.27 5.53
N LYS A 574 -71.64 -11.41 5.14
CA LYS A 574 -71.58 -10.76 3.82
C LYS A 574 -70.29 -11.19 3.13
N GLN A 575 -70.42 -12.11 2.18
CA GLN A 575 -69.36 -12.41 1.21
C GLN A 575 -69.22 -11.21 0.27
N THR A 576 -68.13 -10.46 0.40
CA THR A 576 -67.60 -9.62 -0.68
C THR A 576 -66.11 -9.92 -0.82
N GLY A 577 -65.80 -11.04 -1.47
CA GLY A 577 -64.45 -11.36 -1.86
C GLY A 577 -64.04 -10.52 -3.08
N LYS A 578 -63.04 -9.63 -2.92
CA LYS A 578 -62.13 -9.31 -4.02
C LYS A 578 -60.99 -10.34 -3.97
N LYS A 579 -61.10 -11.38 -4.79
CA LYS A 579 -59.96 -12.25 -5.14
C LYS A 579 -58.93 -11.39 -5.87
N GLY A 580 -57.72 -11.25 -5.32
CA GLY A 580 -56.60 -10.69 -6.08
C GLY A 580 -55.54 -9.90 -5.31
N GLU A 581 -55.74 -9.54 -4.04
CA GLU A 581 -54.67 -8.86 -3.30
C GLU A 581 -53.67 -9.85 -2.70
N PRO A 582 -52.35 -9.69 -2.93
CA PRO A 582 -51.34 -10.53 -2.32
C PRO A 582 -51.45 -10.48 -0.79
N GLU A 583 -51.37 -11.64 -0.16
CA GLU A 583 -51.31 -11.77 1.29
C GLU A 583 -49.98 -11.16 1.75
N ARG A 584 -50.02 -10.09 2.56
CA ARG A 584 -48.80 -9.49 3.10
C ARG A 584 -48.13 -10.51 4.02
N GLU A 585 -46.86 -10.77 3.76
CA GLU A 585 -46.05 -11.69 4.55
C GLU A 585 -45.94 -11.22 6.00
N LYS A 586 -45.81 -12.17 6.93
CA LYS A 586 -45.70 -11.86 8.36
C LYS A 586 -44.26 -11.43 8.68
N PRO A 587 -44.06 -10.38 9.51
CA PRO A 587 -42.73 -10.04 10.01
C PRO A 587 -42.05 -11.26 10.66
N GLY A 588 -40.79 -11.48 10.31
CA GLY A 588 -39.99 -12.64 10.70
C GLY A 588 -39.82 -13.68 9.59
N VAL A 589 -40.65 -13.66 8.54
CA VAL A 589 -40.51 -14.55 7.37
C VAL A 589 -39.23 -14.26 6.60
N GLU A 590 -38.84 -12.98 6.49
CA GLU A 590 -37.59 -12.55 5.85
C GLU A 590 -36.34 -13.14 6.53
N SER A 591 -36.45 -13.48 7.81
CA SER A 591 -35.39 -14.08 8.63
C SER A 591 -35.37 -15.62 8.58
N MET A 592 -36.41 -16.27 8.02
CA MET A 592 -36.49 -17.73 7.91
C MET A 592 -35.65 -18.27 6.73
N ARG A 593 -34.32 -18.21 6.89
CA ARG A 593 -33.37 -18.62 5.86
C ARG A 593 -33.46 -20.13 5.59
N LYS A 594 -33.73 -20.48 4.32
CA LYS A 594 -33.70 -21.87 3.84
C LYS A 594 -32.30 -22.34 3.43
N ASN A 595 -31.53 -21.48 2.77
CA ASN A 595 -30.20 -21.80 2.26
C ASN A 595 -29.32 -20.54 2.22
N ARG A 596 -28.02 -20.66 2.55
CA ARG A 596 -27.05 -19.55 2.51
C ARG A 596 -26.68 -19.11 1.09
N LEU A 597 -26.89 -19.96 0.08
CA LEU A 597 -26.72 -19.59 -1.34
C LEU A 597 -27.73 -18.53 -1.80
N VAL A 598 -28.85 -18.39 -1.09
CA VAL A 598 -29.78 -17.29 -1.30
C VAL A 598 -29.27 -16.09 -0.50
N VAL A 599 -28.54 -15.23 -1.18
CA VAL A 599 -27.90 -14.04 -0.60
C VAL A 599 -28.87 -12.85 -0.68
N THR A 600 -29.40 -12.44 0.46
CA THR A 600 -30.28 -11.27 0.58
C THR A 600 -29.49 -9.96 0.44
N ASN A 601 -30.18 -8.82 0.31
CA ASN A 601 -29.53 -7.51 0.36
C ASN A 601 -28.79 -7.31 1.69
N LEU A 602 -29.45 -7.63 2.80
CA LEU A 602 -28.89 -7.53 4.15
C LEU A 602 -27.65 -8.42 4.33
N ASP A 603 -27.59 -9.59 3.70
CA ASP A 603 -26.38 -10.45 3.70
C ASP A 603 -25.19 -9.78 3.03
N LYS A 604 -25.41 -9.13 1.88
CA LYS A 604 -24.35 -8.43 1.13
C LYS A 604 -23.81 -7.26 1.94
N LEU A 605 -24.70 -6.43 2.50
CA LEU A 605 -24.35 -5.28 3.32
C LEU A 605 -23.59 -5.71 4.57
N HIS A 606 -24.09 -6.73 5.29
CA HIS A 606 -23.47 -7.21 6.51
C HIS A 606 -22.08 -7.82 6.26
N THR A 607 -21.94 -8.62 5.20
CA THR A 607 -20.64 -9.18 4.81
C THR A 607 -19.65 -8.07 4.47
N ALA A 608 -20.05 -7.13 3.60
CA ALA A 608 -19.19 -6.01 3.21
C ALA A 608 -18.77 -5.14 4.40
N LEU A 609 -19.69 -4.88 5.35
CA LEU A 609 -19.40 -4.12 6.55
C LEU A 609 -18.38 -4.85 7.44
N SER A 610 -18.59 -6.13 7.70
CA SER A 610 -17.68 -6.92 8.55
C SER A 610 -16.27 -7.01 7.98
N GLU A 611 -16.13 -7.19 6.66
CA GLU A 611 -14.82 -7.25 5.99
C GLU A 611 -14.11 -5.90 6.06
N LEU A 612 -14.79 -4.80 5.77
CA LEU A 612 -14.19 -3.47 5.84
C LEU A 612 -13.85 -3.06 7.28
N CYS A 613 -14.70 -3.39 8.25
CA CYS A 613 -14.42 -3.11 9.66
C CYS A 613 -13.23 -3.91 10.20
N PHE A 614 -12.99 -5.13 9.72
CA PHE A 614 -11.74 -5.85 10.03
C PHE A 614 -10.52 -5.00 9.63
N SER A 615 -10.54 -4.41 8.44
CA SER A 615 -9.49 -3.55 7.92
C SER A 615 -9.30 -2.27 8.76
N ILE A 616 -10.41 -1.58 9.10
CA ILE A 616 -10.38 -0.36 9.92
C ILE A 616 -9.86 -0.64 11.34
N ASN A 617 -10.17 -1.80 11.91
CA ASN A 617 -9.76 -2.18 13.26
C ASN A 617 -8.44 -2.96 13.31
N TYR A 618 -7.83 -3.24 12.15
CA TYR A 618 -6.67 -4.13 12.05
C TYR A 618 -5.47 -3.62 12.85
N VAL A 619 -5.16 -2.32 12.74
CA VAL A 619 -4.05 -1.68 13.46
C VAL A 619 -4.57 -0.48 14.27
N PRO A 620 -4.11 -0.29 15.52
CA PRO A 620 -4.58 0.82 16.34
C PRO A 620 -4.26 2.19 15.77
N ASN A 621 -3.06 2.36 15.22
CA ASN A 621 -2.56 3.57 14.56
C ASN A 621 -1.40 3.21 13.63
N MET A 622 -0.97 4.16 12.80
CA MET A 622 0.23 4.05 11.97
C MET A 622 0.98 5.38 11.95
N VAL A 623 2.31 5.32 11.84
CA VAL A 623 3.19 6.50 11.78
C VAL A 623 3.68 6.69 10.35
N VAL A 624 3.24 7.76 9.69
CA VAL A 624 3.66 8.14 8.34
C VAL A 624 4.42 9.44 8.45
N TRP A 625 5.72 9.43 8.16
CA TRP A 625 6.60 10.60 8.27
C TRP A 625 6.40 11.36 9.60
N GLU A 626 6.58 10.64 10.71
CA GLU A 626 6.39 11.12 12.09
C GLU A 626 4.97 11.58 12.48
N HIS A 627 3.98 11.51 11.58
CA HIS A 627 2.59 11.82 11.87
C HIS A 627 1.81 10.56 12.21
N THR A 628 1.04 10.60 13.31
CA THR A 628 0.24 9.45 13.76
C THR A 628 -1.18 9.52 13.22
N PHE A 629 -1.58 8.50 12.47
CA PHE A 629 -2.94 8.34 11.94
C PHE A 629 -3.68 7.23 12.71
N THR A 630 -4.94 7.48 13.09
CA THR A 630 -5.76 6.55 13.87
C THR A 630 -7.03 6.18 13.09
N PRO A 631 -7.07 5.03 12.38
CA PRO A 631 -8.16 4.70 11.44
C PRO A 631 -9.58 4.77 12.04
N ARG A 632 -9.77 4.27 13.27
CA ARG A 632 -11.07 4.24 13.94
C ARG A 632 -11.67 5.64 14.19
N GLU A 633 -10.85 6.67 14.37
CA GLU A 633 -11.34 8.03 14.61
C GLU A 633 -12.03 8.64 13.37
N TYR A 634 -11.57 8.27 12.17
CA TYR A 634 -12.26 8.64 10.93
C TYR A 634 -13.68 8.05 10.90
N LEU A 635 -13.83 6.78 11.30
CA LEU A 635 -15.14 6.14 11.37
C LEU A 635 -16.03 6.82 12.43
N THR A 636 -15.54 7.03 13.65
CA THR A 636 -16.28 7.72 14.72
C THR A 636 -16.83 9.06 14.25
N SER A 637 -15.97 9.90 13.66
CA SER A 637 -16.36 11.22 13.15
C SER A 637 -17.44 11.13 12.06
N HIS A 638 -17.28 10.21 11.08
CA HIS A 638 -18.29 10.01 10.03
C HIS A 638 -19.62 9.46 10.55
N LEU A 639 -19.62 8.67 11.62
CA LEU A 639 -20.84 8.16 12.25
C LEU A 639 -21.60 9.26 12.98
N GLU A 640 -20.92 10.14 13.72
CA GLU A 640 -21.54 11.30 14.36
C GLU A 640 -22.25 12.19 13.33
N ILE A 641 -21.52 12.60 12.28
CA ILE A 641 -22.05 13.46 11.21
C ILE A 641 -23.23 12.79 10.51
N ARG A 642 -23.11 11.49 10.18
CA ARG A 642 -24.17 10.76 9.47
C ARG A 642 -25.40 10.59 10.34
N PHE A 643 -25.24 10.26 11.62
CA PHE A 643 -26.38 10.04 12.49
C PHE A 643 -27.18 11.33 12.71
N THR A 644 -26.51 12.46 12.94
CA THR A 644 -27.14 13.79 12.97
C THR A 644 -27.95 14.06 11.69
N LYS A 645 -27.32 13.87 10.51
CA LYS A 645 -27.99 14.08 9.22
C LYS A 645 -29.19 13.16 9.02
N SER A 646 -29.09 11.89 9.42
CA SER A 646 -30.18 10.93 9.31
C SER A 646 -31.36 11.27 10.23
N ILE A 647 -31.13 11.71 11.46
CA ILE A 647 -32.21 12.11 12.39
C ILE A 647 -33.02 13.28 11.80
N VAL A 648 -32.32 14.33 11.36
CA VAL A 648 -32.99 15.50 10.75
C VAL A 648 -33.67 15.12 9.44
N GLY A 649 -33.02 14.30 8.60
CA GLY A 649 -33.62 13.80 7.36
C GLY A 649 -34.89 12.98 7.57
N MET A 650 -34.89 12.06 8.55
CA MET A 650 -36.05 11.22 8.90
C MET A 650 -37.18 12.02 9.57
N THR A 651 -36.93 13.26 9.98
CA THR A 651 -37.99 14.16 10.45
C THR A 651 -38.90 14.60 9.30
N MET A 652 -38.46 14.43 8.04
CA MET A 652 -39.25 14.69 6.82
C MET A 652 -39.92 16.08 6.82
N TYR A 653 -39.25 17.07 7.41
CA TYR A 653 -39.80 18.41 7.53
C TYR A 653 -39.78 19.13 6.18
N ASN A 654 -40.93 19.66 5.77
CA ASN A 654 -41.06 20.49 4.59
C ASN A 654 -41.91 21.71 4.90
N GLN A 655 -41.29 22.88 4.88
CA GLN A 655 -41.94 24.15 5.20
C GLN A 655 -43.05 24.51 4.21
N ALA A 656 -42.91 24.15 2.93
CA ALA A 656 -43.86 24.51 1.87
C ALA A 656 -45.16 23.69 1.96
N THR A 657 -45.03 22.39 2.23
CA THR A 657 -46.19 21.48 2.37
C THR A 657 -46.70 21.40 3.81
N GLN A 658 -45.97 21.99 4.77
CA GLN A 658 -46.22 21.89 6.21
C GLN A 658 -46.25 20.43 6.69
N GLU A 659 -45.45 19.56 6.06
CA GLU A 659 -45.32 18.16 6.45
C GLU A 659 -44.18 17.97 7.44
N ILE A 660 -44.39 17.07 8.39
CA ILE A 660 -43.37 16.60 9.33
C ILE A 660 -43.69 15.15 9.71
N ALA A 661 -42.68 14.35 10.06
CA ALA A 661 -42.87 12.99 10.52
C ALA A 661 -43.61 12.96 11.87
N LYS A 662 -44.42 11.93 12.09
CA LYS A 662 -45.02 11.67 13.41
C LYS A 662 -43.92 11.35 14.42
N PRO A 663 -43.93 11.96 15.62
CA PRO A 663 -42.94 11.68 16.66
C PRO A 663 -42.73 10.18 16.94
N SER A 664 -43.79 9.37 16.95
CA SER A 664 -43.70 7.93 17.19
C SER A 664 -42.97 7.17 16.08
N GLU A 665 -43.20 7.53 14.82
CA GLU A 665 -42.54 6.92 13.65
C GLU A 665 -41.07 7.35 13.56
N LEU A 666 -40.77 8.62 13.86
CA LEU A 666 -39.39 9.12 13.96
C LEU A 666 -38.63 8.39 15.09
N LEU A 667 -39.19 8.33 16.29
CA LEU A 667 -38.57 7.64 17.43
C LEU A 667 -38.32 6.15 17.14
N THR A 668 -39.26 5.49 16.45
CA THR A 668 -39.09 4.08 16.01
C THR A 668 -37.88 3.93 15.10
N SER A 669 -37.72 4.84 14.13
CA SER A 669 -36.59 4.85 13.21
C SER A 669 -35.27 5.18 13.90
N VAL A 670 -35.25 6.15 14.82
CA VAL A 670 -34.07 6.49 15.64
C VAL A 670 -33.61 5.29 16.47
N ARG A 671 -34.53 4.54 17.08
CA ARG A 671 -34.20 3.32 17.84
C ARG A 671 -33.62 2.21 16.96
N ALA A 672 -34.14 2.04 15.74
CA ALA A 672 -33.58 1.09 14.77
C ALA A 672 -32.14 1.49 14.39
N TYR A 673 -31.90 2.77 14.12
CA TYR A 673 -30.56 3.31 13.87
C TYR A 673 -29.60 3.05 15.04
N MET A 674 -30.01 3.36 16.28
CA MET A 674 -29.20 3.13 17.47
C MET A 674 -28.86 1.64 17.64
N THR A 675 -29.79 0.74 17.32
CA THR A 675 -29.55 -0.72 17.41
C THR A 675 -28.45 -1.15 16.44
N VAL A 676 -28.47 -0.67 15.20
CA VAL A 676 -27.43 -0.97 14.21
C VAL A 676 -26.10 -0.35 14.62
N LEU A 677 -26.10 0.92 15.03
CA LEU A 677 -24.88 1.62 15.48
C LEU A 677 -24.26 0.94 16.70
N GLN A 678 -25.06 0.48 17.67
CA GLN A 678 -24.56 -0.25 18.83
C GLN A 678 -23.82 -1.53 18.42
N SER A 679 -24.28 -2.20 17.36
CA SER A 679 -23.63 -3.43 16.88
C SER A 679 -22.22 -3.22 16.31
N ILE A 680 -21.83 -1.97 16.01
CA ILE A 680 -20.52 -1.64 15.45
C ILE A 680 -19.37 -1.93 16.43
N GLU A 681 -19.64 -1.86 17.74
CA GLU A 681 -18.67 -2.21 18.78
C GLU A 681 -18.21 -3.68 18.70
N ASN A 682 -18.98 -4.56 18.04
CA ASN A 682 -18.57 -5.94 17.80
C ASN A 682 -17.42 -6.06 16.78
N TYR A 683 -17.21 -5.04 15.96
CA TYR A 683 -16.24 -5.08 14.85
C TYR A 683 -15.06 -4.12 15.04
N VAL A 684 -15.31 -2.95 15.63
CA VAL A 684 -14.30 -1.90 15.79
C VAL A 684 -14.26 -1.44 17.24
N GLN A 685 -13.05 -1.25 17.78
CA GLN A 685 -12.84 -0.75 19.13
C GLN A 685 -13.16 0.76 19.24
N ILE A 686 -14.46 1.10 19.22
CA ILE A 686 -15.04 2.45 19.34
C ILE A 686 -16.06 2.44 20.49
N ASP A 687 -16.24 3.59 21.14
CA ASP A 687 -17.32 3.82 22.11
C ASP A 687 -18.52 4.49 21.43
N ILE A 688 -19.54 3.70 21.09
CA ILE A 688 -20.74 4.23 20.41
C ILE A 688 -21.64 5.01 21.38
N THR A 689 -21.51 4.77 22.69
CA THR A 689 -22.27 5.51 23.71
C THR A 689 -21.91 6.98 23.65
N ARG A 690 -20.63 7.30 23.44
CA ARG A 690 -20.18 8.67 23.26
C ARG A 690 -20.72 9.32 21.99
N VAL A 691 -20.80 8.57 20.88
CA VAL A 691 -21.44 9.02 19.63
C VAL A 691 -22.91 9.36 19.87
N PHE A 692 -23.65 8.51 20.60
CA PHE A 692 -25.05 8.78 20.96
C PHE A 692 -25.18 10.02 21.84
N ASN A 693 -24.33 10.16 22.85
CA ASN A 693 -24.34 11.33 23.73
C ASN A 693 -24.08 12.62 22.95
N ASN A 694 -23.11 12.62 22.04
CA ASN A 694 -22.78 13.79 21.21
C ASN A 694 -23.94 14.19 20.31
N VAL A 695 -24.53 13.23 19.59
CA VAL A 695 -25.57 13.51 18.58
C VAL A 695 -26.91 13.81 19.23
N LEU A 696 -27.42 12.93 20.10
CA LEU A 696 -28.77 13.04 20.65
C LEU A 696 -28.92 14.24 21.58
N LEU A 697 -27.89 14.57 22.37
CA LEU A 697 -27.96 15.72 23.27
C LEU A 697 -28.04 17.03 22.49
N GLN A 698 -27.28 17.17 21.39
CA GLN A 698 -27.35 18.36 20.54
C GLN A 698 -28.74 18.55 19.91
N GLN A 699 -29.41 17.45 19.54
CA GLN A 699 -30.76 17.51 18.96
C GLN A 699 -31.83 18.05 19.94
N THR A 700 -31.54 18.12 21.24
CA THR A 700 -32.41 18.74 22.26
C THR A 700 -32.31 20.27 22.34
N GLN A 701 -31.32 20.86 21.67
CA GLN A 701 -31.09 22.31 21.63
C GLN A 701 -31.84 22.97 20.47
N HIS A 702 -32.01 24.29 20.49
CA HIS A 702 -32.61 25.03 19.36
C HIS A 702 -31.78 24.98 18.06
N LEU A 703 -30.44 24.93 18.17
CA LEU A 703 -29.49 24.72 17.08
C LEU A 703 -28.41 23.75 17.56
N ASP A 704 -27.83 22.98 16.65
CA ASP A 704 -26.72 22.06 16.96
C ASP A 704 -25.37 22.79 17.07
N SER A 705 -24.27 22.06 17.30
CA SER A 705 -22.94 22.68 17.42
C SER A 705 -22.42 23.35 16.15
N HIS A 706 -23.05 23.10 14.99
CA HIS A 706 -22.74 23.72 13.71
C HIS A 706 -23.67 24.90 13.38
N GLY A 707 -24.63 25.21 14.27
CA GLY A 707 -25.63 26.25 14.03
C GLY A 707 -26.77 25.81 13.12
N GLU A 708 -26.94 24.51 12.90
CA GLU A 708 -28.00 23.96 12.04
C GLU A 708 -29.28 23.64 12.85
N PRO A 709 -30.47 23.68 12.21
CA PRO A 709 -31.74 23.35 12.86
C PRO A 709 -31.80 21.90 13.36
N THR A 710 -32.27 21.74 14.58
CA THR A 710 -32.48 20.43 15.22
C THR A 710 -33.94 20.00 15.15
N ILE A 711 -34.23 18.73 15.47
CA ILE A 711 -35.62 18.26 15.63
C ILE A 711 -36.41 19.06 16.67
N THR A 712 -35.76 19.58 17.71
CA THR A 712 -36.39 20.46 18.70
C THR A 712 -36.94 21.72 18.05
N SER A 713 -36.13 22.41 17.25
CA SER A 713 -36.57 23.62 16.56
C SER A 713 -37.66 23.34 15.52
N LEU A 714 -37.53 22.23 14.78
CA LEU A 714 -38.46 21.85 13.71
C LEU A 714 -39.83 21.50 14.26
N TYR A 715 -39.91 20.63 15.28
CA TYR A 715 -41.18 20.29 15.92
C TYR A 715 -41.79 21.49 16.63
N THR A 716 -41.01 22.29 17.37
CA THR A 716 -41.54 23.50 18.02
C THR A 716 -42.18 24.46 17.02
N ASN A 717 -41.50 24.72 15.90
CA ASN A 717 -42.04 25.56 14.84
C ASN A 717 -43.31 24.95 14.24
N TRP A 718 -43.31 23.65 13.91
CA TRP A 718 -44.46 22.99 13.30
C TRP A 718 -45.69 22.94 14.22
N TYR A 719 -45.52 22.67 15.52
CA TYR A 719 -46.63 22.67 16.47
C TYR A 719 -47.29 24.06 16.58
N LEU A 720 -46.50 25.13 16.55
CA LEU A 720 -47.00 26.51 16.62
C LEU A 720 -47.64 26.95 15.30
N GLU A 721 -46.87 26.90 14.22
CA GLU A 721 -47.23 27.50 12.93
C GLU A 721 -48.15 26.62 12.09
N THR A 722 -48.25 25.32 12.39
CA THR A 722 -49.16 24.40 11.68
C THR A 722 -50.28 23.95 12.60
N LEU A 723 -50.01 23.17 13.65
CA LEU A 723 -51.08 22.55 14.44
C LEU A 723 -51.93 23.59 15.20
N LEU A 724 -51.33 24.42 16.04
CA LEU A 724 -52.05 25.37 16.89
C LEU A 724 -52.63 26.56 16.11
N ARG A 725 -52.01 26.96 15.00
CA ARG A 725 -52.61 27.93 14.09
C ARG A 725 -53.92 27.43 13.48
N GLN A 726 -53.98 26.15 13.10
CA GLN A 726 -55.21 25.56 12.55
C GLN A 726 -56.29 25.30 13.60
N VAL A 727 -55.92 25.17 14.88
CA VAL A 727 -56.87 25.25 16.01
C VAL A 727 -57.52 26.64 16.05
N SER A 728 -56.72 27.69 15.92
CA SER A 728 -57.23 29.08 15.91
C SER A 728 -58.13 29.38 14.70
N ASN A 729 -57.86 28.72 13.56
CA ASN A 729 -58.71 28.80 12.36
C ASN A 729 -60.03 28.01 12.47
N GLY A 730 -60.25 27.27 13.56
CA GLY A 730 -61.50 26.53 13.80
C GLY A 730 -61.58 25.18 13.09
N HIS A 731 -60.47 24.65 12.57
CA HIS A 731 -60.44 23.34 11.90
C HIS A 731 -60.07 22.19 12.85
N ILE A 732 -59.51 22.50 14.02
CA ILE A 732 -59.03 21.52 15.01
C ILE A 732 -59.54 21.95 16.39
N ALA A 733 -59.92 21.00 17.25
CA ALA A 733 -60.27 21.27 18.64
C ALA A 733 -59.60 20.31 19.61
N TYR A 734 -59.37 20.77 20.84
CA TYR A 734 -58.89 19.92 21.93
C TYR A 734 -60.02 19.07 22.51
N PHE A 735 -59.83 17.76 22.55
CA PHE A 735 -60.79 16.79 23.08
C PHE A 735 -60.26 16.18 24.39
N PRO A 736 -60.71 16.66 25.57
CA PRO A 736 -60.26 16.12 26.85
C PRO A 736 -60.56 14.63 27.03
N ALA A 737 -61.60 14.12 26.38
CA ALA A 737 -61.99 12.71 26.41
C ALA A 737 -60.94 11.80 25.73
N MET A 738 -60.33 12.28 24.65
CA MET A 738 -59.27 11.57 23.92
C MET A 738 -57.87 11.99 24.36
N LYS A 739 -57.76 13.08 25.16
CA LYS A 739 -56.51 13.70 25.60
C LYS A 739 -55.61 14.08 24.41
N ALA A 740 -56.22 14.57 23.33
CA ALA A 740 -55.57 14.92 22.07
C ALA A 740 -56.30 16.10 21.39
N PHE A 741 -55.65 16.74 20.42
CA PHE A 741 -56.32 17.58 19.43
C PHE A 741 -56.87 16.72 18.30
N VAL A 742 -58.07 17.04 17.81
CA VAL A 742 -58.80 16.25 16.81
C VAL A 742 -59.32 17.17 15.72
N ASN A 743 -59.26 16.73 14.46
CA ASN A 743 -59.76 17.50 13.32
C ASN A 743 -61.29 17.58 13.40
N LEU A 744 -61.83 18.78 13.16
CA LEU A 744 -63.27 19.00 13.06
C LEU A 744 -63.75 18.75 11.62
N PRO A 745 -64.98 18.23 11.43
CA PRO A 745 -65.57 18.02 10.11
C PRO A 745 -66.00 19.35 9.49
N THR A 746 -65.02 20.16 9.09
CA THR A 746 -65.19 21.45 8.41
C THR A 746 -64.73 21.33 6.96
N GLU A 747 -65.21 22.19 6.07
CA GLU A 747 -64.63 22.32 4.72
C GLU A 747 -63.23 22.93 4.85
N ASN A 748 -62.19 22.09 4.76
CA ASN A 748 -60.80 22.49 4.96
C ASN A 748 -59.85 21.66 4.07
N GLU A 749 -58.64 22.17 3.86
CA GLU A 749 -57.58 21.54 3.07
C GLU A 749 -56.44 21.01 3.95
N LEU A 750 -56.72 20.56 5.19
CA LEU A 750 -55.68 20.02 6.07
C LEU A 750 -55.07 18.74 5.48
N THR A 751 -53.75 18.69 5.51
CA THR A 751 -52.95 17.56 5.00
C THR A 751 -52.54 16.57 6.10
N PHE A 752 -52.95 16.79 7.35
CA PHE A 752 -52.60 15.97 8.51
C PHE A 752 -53.78 15.76 9.47
N ASN A 753 -53.75 14.67 10.24
CA ASN A 753 -54.68 14.39 11.33
C ASN A 753 -54.06 14.81 12.67
N ALA A 754 -54.63 15.80 13.35
CA ALA A 754 -54.07 16.35 14.60
C ALA A 754 -53.90 15.31 15.72
N GLU A 755 -54.77 14.30 15.76
CA GLU A 755 -54.71 13.22 16.75
C GLU A 755 -53.47 12.34 16.58
N GLU A 756 -52.98 12.20 15.35
CA GLU A 756 -51.77 11.45 15.02
C GLU A 756 -50.47 12.21 15.32
N TYR A 757 -50.56 13.39 15.95
CA TYR A 757 -49.41 14.20 16.39
C TYR A 757 -49.52 14.71 17.83
N SER A 758 -50.68 14.56 18.48
CA SER A 758 -50.95 15.19 19.78
C SER A 758 -51.60 14.28 20.82
N ASP A 759 -51.82 13.00 20.50
CA ASP A 759 -52.28 12.02 21.49
C ASP A 759 -51.19 11.71 22.53
N ILE A 760 -51.55 10.86 23.50
CA ILE A 760 -50.65 10.46 24.59
C ILE A 760 -49.39 9.77 24.05
N SER A 761 -49.51 8.97 22.99
CA SER A 761 -48.41 8.20 22.42
C SER A 761 -47.41 9.12 21.74
N GLU A 762 -47.90 10.05 20.94
CA GLU A 762 -47.10 11.02 20.19
C GLU A 762 -46.40 12.00 21.12
N MET A 763 -47.10 12.56 22.12
CA MET A 763 -46.47 13.50 23.05
C MET A 763 -45.40 12.84 23.94
N ARG A 764 -45.55 11.54 24.25
CA ARG A 764 -44.50 10.77 24.92
C ARG A 764 -43.31 10.53 23.99
N ALA A 765 -43.56 10.15 22.74
CA ALA A 765 -42.49 9.95 21.77
C ALA A 765 -41.71 11.25 21.48
N LEU A 766 -42.42 12.39 21.40
CA LEU A 766 -41.81 13.71 21.29
C LEU A 766 -40.95 14.03 22.52
N SER A 767 -41.44 13.73 23.73
CA SER A 767 -40.71 13.96 24.98
C SER A 767 -39.44 13.10 25.08
N GLU A 768 -39.46 11.87 24.57
CA GLU A 768 -38.28 10.99 24.47
C GLU A 768 -37.22 11.57 23.53
N LEU A 769 -37.63 12.16 22.42
CA LEU A 769 -36.74 12.77 21.43
C LEU A 769 -36.15 14.10 21.89
N LEU A 770 -36.98 14.99 22.45
CA LEU A 770 -36.59 16.35 22.86
C LEU A 770 -35.96 16.39 24.25
N GLY A 771 -36.32 15.44 25.11
CA GLY A 771 -35.94 15.44 26.51
C GLY A 771 -36.38 16.71 27.27
N PRO A 772 -35.84 16.93 28.48
CA PRO A 772 -36.19 18.10 29.29
C PRO A 772 -35.85 19.44 28.61
N TYR A 773 -34.75 19.50 27.88
CA TYR A 773 -34.29 20.74 27.23
C TYR A 773 -35.21 21.15 26.08
N GLY A 774 -35.52 20.24 25.16
CA GLY A 774 -36.37 20.57 24.03
C GLY A 774 -37.81 20.83 24.45
N MET A 775 -38.33 20.09 25.44
CA MET A 775 -39.69 20.33 25.96
C MET A 775 -39.80 21.67 26.71
N LYS A 776 -38.74 22.11 27.39
CA LYS A 776 -38.65 23.45 27.96
C LYS A 776 -38.69 24.51 26.87
N PHE A 777 -37.89 24.36 25.81
CA PHE A 777 -37.88 25.28 24.67
C PHE A 777 -39.25 25.39 24.00
N LEU A 778 -39.89 24.25 23.71
CA LEU A 778 -41.27 24.21 23.19
C LEU A 778 -42.23 25.01 24.09
N SER A 779 -42.14 24.83 25.40
CA SER A 779 -42.98 25.54 26.37
C SER A 779 -42.70 27.04 26.39
N GLU A 780 -41.44 27.46 26.30
CA GLU A 780 -41.06 28.88 26.23
C GLU A 780 -41.63 29.55 24.98
N SER A 781 -41.58 28.89 23.82
CA SER A 781 -42.19 29.39 22.58
C SER A 781 -43.72 29.47 22.69
N LEU A 782 -44.36 28.50 23.32
CA LEU A 782 -45.80 28.55 23.62
C LEU A 782 -46.15 29.75 24.52
N MET A 783 -45.38 29.99 25.58
CA MET A 783 -45.59 31.13 26.49
C MET A 783 -45.38 32.48 25.79
N TRP A 784 -44.50 32.55 24.80
CA TRP A 784 -44.31 33.75 23.98
C TRP A 784 -45.58 34.10 23.20
N HIS A 785 -46.24 33.13 22.55
CA HIS A 785 -47.54 33.37 21.88
C HIS A 785 -48.64 33.76 22.86
N ILE A 786 -48.70 33.16 24.06
CA ILE A 786 -49.65 33.57 25.11
C ILE A 786 -49.39 35.02 25.54
N SER A 787 -48.13 35.42 25.69
CA SER A 787 -47.77 36.79 26.05
C SER A 787 -48.25 37.81 25.00
N SER A 788 -48.16 37.45 23.71
CA SER A 788 -48.72 38.23 22.61
C SER A 788 -50.25 38.38 22.73
N GLN A 789 -50.97 37.28 22.98
CA GLN A 789 -52.42 37.31 23.19
C GLN A 789 -52.83 38.13 24.43
N VAL A 790 -52.08 38.04 25.53
CA VAL A 790 -52.32 38.84 26.75
C VAL A 790 -52.08 40.32 26.48
N ALA A 791 -51.13 40.68 25.62
CA ALA A 791 -50.90 42.06 25.23
C ALA A 791 -52.05 42.63 24.39
N GLU A 792 -52.61 41.85 23.45
CA GLU A 792 -53.78 42.25 22.66
C GLU A 792 -55.08 42.32 23.50
N LEU A 793 -55.17 41.54 24.58
CA LEU A 793 -56.30 41.59 25.52
C LEU A 793 -56.25 42.78 26.48
N LYS A 794 -55.07 43.33 26.75
CA LYS A 794 -54.85 44.49 27.61
C LYS A 794 -55.06 45.79 26.85
#